data_AF-A0A450TAW0-F1
#
_entry.id   AF-A0A450TAW0-F1
#
_cell.length_a   1.000
_cell.length_b   1.000
_cell.length_c   1.000
_cell.angle_alpha   90.00
_cell.angle_beta   90.00
_cell.angle_gamma   90.00
#
_symmetry.space_group_name_H-M   'P 1'
#
loop_
_entity.id
_entity.type
_entity.pdbx_description
1 polymer ?
#
loop_
_entity_poly.entity_id
_entity_poly.type
_entity_poly.pdbx_seq_one_letter_code
_entity_poly.pdbx_strand_id
1 'polypeptide(L)'
;MALTTERIIAILDDCLQAEFTFYDTAEPARRLEKLGGEDQRFVLDWVCRIASTNLELGYRFANMAPRVLEQMDYSLIEGWVLQAMGEYDRAGLRPALDALEDIELFMSQGRKRTAGCFLEENLGILSHFVQGLSGRSLKLAKARSTYTDTQTLFLPAVIAHLGERRQNFLLYKAKVTHLWAQARFGTFHPPLATLIQRYPDPERALAVFHALEVARLDARIARALPGLHREMRGLRDAFGEPDPDPAWRRLTEPLTLPDASAWDSLALLADALSLPLPAPVCYQGRLEPEAVAAVLEKRIPREKALFRYSLRELAEELDRAERDSAPEEKRDFRARVEPDDALPEGYYVEITLDGKPIAPPETVNRLVTSIVQDFGGIPDAYLTAAGPGEYDPRDFGEEERDPDGVWSSTYHEKGAFLYDEWDYRRRHYRKNWCVVRERSAPPVHDDFVARTLEKYGRLLIGIRKTFEALRDSDRRLKRQSFGEGVDIDAFVEAWSDAHLGVEMTDRLFTRLHKEERDMAVMFMVDMSGSTKGWVNEAERESLVLLAEALELLGDRYAIYGFTGMTRKRCDLFHVKDFHERYDEAVKARISGIAPGDYTRMGPAIRHLSEKLMKIDARGKLLITLSDGRPEDYHKDYRGVYGIEDTRQALREAHRYGIHPFCITIDEEGADYLPRMYGVANYVVIDDVALLPKKVAGIYRRLTAR
;
A
#
# COMPACT_ATOMS: atom_id res chain seq x y z
N MET A 1 20.50 -38.34 16.55
CA MET A 1 21.90 -38.71 16.80
C MET A 1 22.78 -37.57 16.32
N ALA A 2 23.83 -37.25 17.07
CA ALA A 2 24.84 -36.29 16.62
C ALA A 2 25.62 -36.87 15.44
N LEU A 3 25.98 -36.02 14.48
CA LEU A 3 26.78 -36.36 13.32
C LEU A 3 28.26 -36.34 13.69
N THR A 4 29.04 -37.24 13.10
CA THR A 4 30.51 -37.27 13.23
C THR A 4 31.16 -36.21 12.34
N THR A 5 32.37 -35.79 12.67
CA THR A 5 33.15 -34.84 11.86
C THR A 5 33.20 -35.22 10.38
N GLU A 6 33.45 -36.50 10.04
CA GLU A 6 33.47 -36.97 8.65
C GLU A 6 32.16 -36.74 7.90
N ARG A 7 31.02 -36.94 8.59
CA ARG A 7 29.70 -36.73 7.99
C ARG A 7 29.39 -35.25 7.84
N ILE A 8 29.85 -34.41 8.78
CA ILE A 8 29.71 -32.96 8.72
C ILE A 8 30.55 -32.38 7.57
N ILE A 9 31.79 -32.84 7.39
CA ILE A 9 32.67 -32.44 6.27
C ILE A 9 31.98 -32.70 4.93
N ALA A 10 31.46 -33.92 4.73
CA ALA A 10 30.78 -34.26 3.47
C ALA A 10 29.60 -33.34 3.14
N ILE A 11 28.85 -32.87 4.15
CA ILE A 11 27.73 -31.94 3.96
C ILE A 11 28.26 -30.53 3.64
N LEU A 12 29.29 -30.07 4.37
CA LEU A 12 29.88 -28.76 4.15
C LEU A 12 30.57 -28.66 2.79
N ASP A 13 31.27 -29.71 2.35
CA ASP A 13 31.96 -29.77 1.06
C ASP A 13 30.97 -29.62 -0.11
N ASP A 14 29.86 -30.33 -0.04
CA ASP A 14 28.78 -30.26 -1.03
C ASP A 14 28.12 -28.87 -1.02
N CYS A 15 27.71 -28.39 0.15
CA CYS A 15 27.00 -27.11 0.25
C CYS A 15 27.86 -25.90 -0.09
N LEU A 16 29.15 -25.91 0.27
CA LEU A 16 30.08 -24.80 0.04
C LEU A 16 30.90 -24.96 -1.25
N GLN A 17 30.65 -26.03 -2.01
CA GLN A 17 31.36 -26.33 -3.25
C GLN A 17 32.89 -26.30 -3.04
N ALA A 18 33.36 -26.97 -1.99
CA ALA A 18 34.76 -26.90 -1.53
C ALA A 18 35.79 -27.21 -2.63
N GLU A 19 35.42 -28.06 -3.59
CA GLU A 19 36.22 -28.38 -4.78
C GLU A 19 36.52 -27.15 -5.66
N PHE A 20 35.64 -26.14 -5.66
CA PHE A 20 35.75 -24.94 -6.47
C PHE A 20 36.14 -23.69 -5.66
N THR A 21 35.94 -23.71 -4.34
CA THR A 21 36.20 -22.58 -3.44
C THR A 21 37.47 -22.71 -2.62
N PHE A 22 38.04 -23.92 -2.51
CA PHE A 22 39.19 -24.24 -1.66
C PHE A 22 39.00 -23.94 -0.16
N TYR A 23 37.75 -23.88 0.32
CA TYR A 23 37.49 -23.71 1.75
C TYR A 23 37.91 -24.97 2.55
N ASP A 24 38.60 -24.77 3.67
CA ASP A 24 38.87 -25.85 4.63
C ASP A 24 37.62 -26.09 5.49
N THR A 25 36.83 -27.09 5.11
CA THR A 25 35.62 -27.49 5.83
C THR A 25 35.90 -28.36 7.06
N ALA A 26 37.12 -28.87 7.22
CA ALA A 26 37.49 -29.74 8.34
C ALA A 26 37.57 -28.95 9.65
N GLU A 27 38.01 -27.69 9.60
CA GLU A 27 38.04 -26.82 10.77
C GLU A 27 36.64 -26.52 11.34
N PRO A 28 35.67 -25.98 10.57
CA PRO A 28 34.31 -25.78 11.06
C PRO A 28 33.65 -27.10 11.46
N ALA A 29 33.88 -28.20 10.74
CA ALA A 29 33.31 -29.51 11.11
C ALA A 29 33.74 -29.99 12.50
N ARG A 30 35.02 -29.88 12.85
CA ARG A 30 35.54 -30.22 14.19
C ARG A 30 34.93 -29.35 15.30
N ARG A 31 34.56 -28.10 14.99
CA ARG A 31 33.89 -27.21 15.94
C ARG A 31 32.41 -27.58 16.11
N LEU A 32 31.72 -27.91 15.02
CA LEU A 32 30.30 -28.31 15.03
C LEU A 32 30.07 -29.69 15.67
N GLU A 33 31.03 -30.62 15.58
CA GLU A 33 30.94 -31.94 16.23
C GLU A 33 30.72 -31.84 17.75
N LYS A 34 31.22 -30.76 18.37
CA LYS A 34 31.08 -30.51 19.81
C LYS A 34 29.66 -30.09 20.24
N LEU A 35 28.79 -29.73 19.29
CA LEU A 35 27.43 -29.28 19.54
C LEU A 35 26.45 -30.45 19.70
N GLY A 36 25.28 -30.18 20.29
CA GLY A 36 24.19 -31.15 20.37
C GLY A 36 23.68 -31.55 18.97
N GLY A 37 23.11 -32.75 18.83
CA GLY A 37 22.64 -33.23 17.53
C GLY A 37 21.48 -32.42 16.92
N GLU A 38 20.77 -31.62 17.70
CA GLU A 38 19.78 -30.64 17.20
C GLU A 38 20.47 -29.38 16.67
N ASP A 39 21.41 -28.81 17.43
CA ASP A 39 22.23 -27.67 17.02
C ASP A 39 23.00 -27.94 15.72
N GLN A 40 23.61 -29.13 15.60
CA GLN A 40 24.33 -29.52 14.39
C GLN A 40 23.41 -29.50 13.16
N ARG A 41 22.21 -30.07 13.28
CA ARG A 41 21.23 -30.12 12.17
C ARG A 41 20.74 -28.72 11.82
N PHE A 42 20.45 -27.90 12.82
CA PHE A 42 20.04 -26.51 12.64
C PHE A 42 21.12 -25.70 11.90
N VAL A 43 22.37 -25.76 12.35
CA VAL A 43 23.48 -25.03 11.75
C VAL A 43 23.73 -25.51 10.32
N LEU A 44 23.79 -26.81 10.07
CA LEU A 44 24.07 -27.33 8.73
C LEU A 44 22.97 -26.98 7.72
N ASP A 45 21.70 -27.06 8.13
CA ASP A 45 20.58 -26.62 7.28
C ASP A 45 20.72 -25.13 6.92
N TRP A 46 21.07 -24.28 7.89
CA TRP A 46 21.31 -22.86 7.63
C TRP A 46 22.55 -22.60 6.76
N VAL A 47 23.67 -23.29 6.98
CA VAL A 47 24.87 -23.17 6.14
C VAL A 47 24.52 -23.45 4.68
N CYS A 48 23.81 -24.54 4.40
CA CYS A 48 23.42 -24.89 3.04
C CYS A 48 22.44 -23.86 2.42
N ARG A 49 21.49 -23.34 3.20
CA ARG A 49 20.57 -22.28 2.74
C ARG A 49 21.33 -20.99 2.41
N ILE A 50 22.24 -20.55 3.27
CA ILE A 50 23.06 -19.35 3.04
C ILE A 50 23.98 -19.58 1.83
N ALA A 51 24.62 -20.75 1.73
CA ALA A 51 25.54 -21.09 0.64
C ALA A 51 24.85 -21.09 -0.73
N SER A 52 23.57 -21.45 -0.80
CA SER A 52 22.75 -21.32 -2.03
C SER A 52 22.62 -19.89 -2.55
N THR A 53 22.90 -18.90 -1.70
CA THR A 53 22.95 -17.47 -2.00
C THR A 53 24.37 -17.01 -2.26
N ASN A 54 25.26 -17.29 -1.31
CA ASN A 54 26.63 -16.87 -1.33
C ASN A 54 27.48 -17.82 -0.47
N LEU A 55 28.51 -18.40 -1.08
CA LEU A 55 29.36 -19.42 -0.46
C LEU A 55 30.16 -18.85 0.73
N GLU A 56 30.69 -17.62 0.62
CA GLU A 56 31.47 -16.98 1.69
C GLU A 56 30.62 -16.73 2.93
N LEU A 57 29.39 -16.22 2.77
CA LEU A 57 28.48 -16.03 3.91
C LEU A 57 28.16 -17.36 4.62
N GLY A 58 27.97 -18.44 3.85
CA GLY A 58 27.74 -19.78 4.39
C GLY A 58 28.94 -20.30 5.18
N TYR A 59 30.14 -20.13 4.63
CA TYR A 59 31.38 -20.53 5.28
C TYR A 59 31.65 -19.73 6.57
N ARG A 60 31.42 -18.42 6.56
CA ARG A 60 31.57 -17.56 7.74
C ARG A 60 30.59 -17.93 8.84
N PHE A 61 29.31 -18.15 8.50
CA PHE A 61 28.31 -18.60 9.46
C PHE A 61 28.68 -19.96 10.08
N ALA A 62 29.15 -20.94 9.29
CA ALA A 62 29.60 -22.25 9.80
C ALA A 62 30.68 -22.11 10.89
N ASN A 63 31.60 -21.17 10.70
CA ASN A 63 32.69 -20.92 11.64
C ASN A 63 32.26 -20.17 12.92
N MET A 64 31.22 -19.33 12.81
CA MET A 64 30.70 -18.52 13.91
C MET A 64 29.62 -19.23 14.74
N ALA A 65 28.93 -20.21 14.15
CA ALA A 65 27.75 -20.85 14.71
C ALA A 65 27.90 -21.35 16.16
N PRO A 66 29.00 -22.00 16.59
CA PRO A 66 29.16 -22.42 17.98
C PRO A 66 29.10 -21.25 18.98
N ARG A 67 29.76 -20.13 18.67
CA ARG A 67 29.76 -18.92 19.52
C ARG A 67 28.40 -18.25 19.56
N VAL A 68 27.68 -18.27 18.43
CA VAL A 68 26.38 -17.62 18.31
C VAL A 68 25.31 -18.38 19.10
N LEU A 69 25.33 -19.71 19.06
CA LEU A 69 24.42 -20.58 19.81
C LEU A 69 24.53 -20.42 21.34
N GLU A 70 25.68 -20.00 21.85
CA GLU A 70 25.86 -19.68 23.27
C GLU A 70 25.15 -18.38 23.69
N GLN A 71 24.87 -17.48 22.74
CA GLN A 71 24.40 -16.11 23.00
C GLN A 71 22.97 -15.84 22.50
N MET A 72 22.46 -16.68 21.60
CA MET A 72 21.20 -16.48 20.89
C MET A 72 20.40 -17.77 20.80
N ASP A 73 19.07 -17.67 20.91
CA ASP A 73 18.17 -18.78 20.58
C ASP A 73 18.02 -18.95 19.06
N TYR A 74 17.43 -20.07 18.62
CA TYR A 74 17.27 -20.37 17.20
C TYR A 74 16.49 -19.30 16.42
N SER A 75 15.48 -18.69 17.04
CA SER A 75 14.66 -17.66 16.38
C SER A 75 15.46 -16.39 16.13
N LEU A 76 16.33 -16.02 17.07
CA LEU A 76 17.17 -14.84 16.95
C LEU A 76 18.29 -15.06 15.93
N ILE A 77 18.86 -16.27 15.88
CA ILE A 77 19.87 -16.67 14.89
C ILE A 77 19.28 -16.65 13.48
N GLU A 78 18.08 -17.19 13.30
CA GLU A 78 17.35 -17.12 12.03
C GLU A 78 17.13 -15.66 11.61
N GLY A 79 16.66 -14.80 12.50
CA GLY A 79 16.47 -13.37 12.21
C GLY A 79 17.76 -12.64 11.86
N TRP A 80 18.88 -12.99 12.51
CA TRP A 80 20.21 -12.44 12.25
C TRP A 80 20.74 -12.84 10.89
N VAL A 81 20.71 -14.13 10.57
CA VAL A 81 21.16 -14.66 9.29
C VAL A 81 20.31 -14.09 8.15
N LEU A 82 18.99 -14.02 8.31
CA LEU A 82 18.09 -13.42 7.32
C LEU A 82 18.36 -11.92 7.11
N GLN A 83 18.73 -11.18 8.16
CA GLN A 83 19.16 -9.79 8.02
C GLN A 83 20.45 -9.69 7.20
N ALA A 84 21.47 -10.49 7.52
CA ALA A 84 22.73 -10.47 6.77
C ALA A 84 22.51 -10.81 5.29
N MET A 85 21.67 -11.80 5.00
CA MET A 85 21.26 -12.15 3.63
C MET A 85 20.45 -11.02 2.96
N GLY A 86 19.63 -10.29 3.72
CA GLY A 86 18.90 -9.11 3.22
C GLY A 86 19.82 -7.92 2.90
N GLU A 87 20.86 -7.69 3.70
CA GLU A 87 21.89 -6.69 3.38
C GLU A 87 22.73 -7.12 2.17
N TYR A 88 22.99 -8.43 1.98
CA TYR A 88 23.61 -8.95 0.77
C TYR A 88 22.78 -8.60 -0.48
N ASP A 89 21.49 -8.90 -0.41
CA ASP A 89 20.53 -8.63 -1.47
C ASP A 89 20.47 -7.12 -1.83
N ARG A 90 20.59 -6.24 -0.82
CA ARG A 90 20.48 -4.79 -0.99
C ARG A 90 21.80 -4.12 -1.41
N ALA A 91 22.91 -4.48 -0.77
CA ALA A 91 24.15 -3.71 -0.76
C ALA A 91 25.41 -4.56 -1.07
N GLY A 92 25.26 -5.87 -1.30
CA GLY A 92 26.35 -6.77 -1.72
C GLY A 92 27.12 -7.42 -0.57
N LEU A 93 28.19 -8.14 -0.92
CA LEU A 93 28.89 -9.05 0.00
C LEU A 93 29.53 -8.36 1.22
N ARG A 94 30.18 -7.22 1.03
CA ARG A 94 30.94 -6.58 2.09
C ARG A 94 30.05 -6.06 3.24
N PRO A 95 28.96 -5.30 2.98
CA PRO A 95 28.01 -4.93 4.03
C PRO A 95 27.33 -6.13 4.70
N ALA A 96 27.10 -7.22 3.97
CA ALA A 96 26.53 -8.45 4.52
C ALA A 96 27.49 -9.16 5.48
N LEU A 97 28.78 -9.21 5.14
CA LEU A 97 29.83 -9.73 6.01
C LEU A 97 29.98 -8.88 7.26
N ASP A 98 29.99 -7.54 7.11
CA ASP A 98 30.04 -6.62 8.25
C ASP A 98 28.83 -6.84 9.19
N ALA A 99 27.63 -7.02 8.63
CA ALA A 99 26.41 -7.30 9.40
C ALA A 99 26.41 -8.70 10.07
N LEU A 100 27.07 -9.68 9.46
CA LEU A 100 27.27 -11.00 10.06
C LEU A 100 28.32 -10.89 11.18
N GLU A 101 29.49 -10.32 10.94
CA GLU A 101 30.56 -10.25 11.93
C GLU A 101 30.23 -9.41 13.18
N ASP A 102 29.35 -8.41 13.06
CA ASP A 102 28.93 -7.53 14.16
C ASP A 102 27.72 -8.08 14.96
N ILE A 103 27.94 -9.20 15.65
CA ILE A 103 26.96 -9.86 16.54
C ILE A 103 26.47 -8.91 17.65
N GLU A 104 27.34 -8.07 18.21
CA GLU A 104 26.99 -7.15 19.30
C GLU A 104 26.08 -6.01 18.81
N LEU A 105 26.34 -5.47 17.62
CA LEU A 105 25.42 -4.56 16.96
C LEU A 105 24.09 -5.24 16.66
N PHE A 106 24.06 -6.49 16.19
CA PHE A 106 22.79 -7.21 16.01
C PHE A 106 22.06 -7.48 17.34
N MET A 107 22.76 -7.79 18.43
CA MET A 107 22.12 -8.00 19.75
C MET A 107 21.59 -6.69 20.33
N SER A 108 22.32 -5.59 20.17
CA SER A 108 21.86 -4.25 20.58
C SER A 108 20.73 -3.75 19.68
N GLN A 109 20.80 -4.00 18.37
CA GLN A 109 19.72 -3.78 17.41
C GLN A 109 18.54 -4.72 17.65
N GLY A 110 18.78 -5.94 18.13
CA GLY A 110 17.84 -7.00 18.43
C GLY A 110 16.98 -6.64 19.64
N ARG A 111 17.61 -6.16 20.72
CA ARG A 111 16.94 -5.51 21.87
C ARG A 111 16.22 -4.22 21.44
N LYS A 112 16.87 -3.39 20.60
CA LYS A 112 16.23 -2.25 19.92
C LYS A 112 15.21 -2.67 18.84
N ARG A 113 15.02 -3.96 18.50
CA ARG A 113 14.03 -4.47 17.54
C ARG A 113 12.85 -5.09 18.26
N THR A 114 13.10 -5.75 19.39
CA THR A 114 12.04 -6.18 20.33
C THR A 114 11.33 -4.96 20.91
N ALA A 115 12.09 -3.93 21.29
CA ALA A 115 11.56 -2.67 21.78
C ALA A 115 11.37 -1.61 20.68
N GLY A 116 12.01 -1.74 19.52
CA GLY A 116 11.97 -0.72 18.46
C GLY A 116 10.65 -0.67 17.73
N CYS A 117 10.31 0.54 17.33
CA CYS A 117 9.19 0.81 16.47
C CYS A 117 9.74 1.26 15.10
N PHE A 118 9.38 0.55 14.03
CA PHE A 118 9.75 0.92 12.67
C PHE A 118 8.68 1.82 12.07
N LEU A 119 9.09 2.89 11.39
CA LEU A 119 8.16 3.79 10.73
C LEU A 119 7.33 3.04 9.68
N GLU A 120 7.96 2.22 8.84
CA GLU A 120 7.33 1.51 7.71
C GLU A 120 6.16 0.62 8.15
N GLU A 121 6.32 -0.12 9.26
CA GLU A 121 5.27 -0.97 9.83
C GLU A 121 4.08 -0.18 10.38
N ASN A 122 4.31 1.08 10.75
CA ASN A 122 3.34 1.94 11.42
C ASN A 122 2.82 3.07 10.52
N LEU A 123 3.29 3.17 9.28
CA LEU A 123 2.91 4.23 8.33
C LEU A 123 1.41 4.25 8.09
N GLY A 124 0.75 3.10 7.95
CA GLY A 124 -0.70 3.03 7.76
C GLY A 124 -1.47 3.65 8.93
N ILE A 125 -1.12 3.26 10.16
CA ILE A 125 -1.77 3.76 11.38
C ILE A 125 -1.48 5.25 11.57
N LEU A 126 -0.21 5.67 11.42
CA LEU A 126 0.19 7.06 11.59
C LEU A 126 -0.41 7.97 10.50
N SER A 127 -0.54 7.50 9.27
CA SER A 127 -1.18 8.27 8.19
C SER A 127 -2.65 8.53 8.47
N HIS A 128 -3.39 7.50 8.92
CA HIS A 128 -4.79 7.67 9.33
C HIS A 128 -4.92 8.56 10.57
N PHE A 129 -4.02 8.41 11.54
CA PHE A 129 -3.98 9.28 12.71
C PHE A 129 -3.79 10.76 12.32
N VAL A 130 -2.84 11.05 11.43
CA VAL A 130 -2.59 12.42 10.94
C VAL A 130 -3.76 12.96 10.13
N GLN A 131 -4.37 12.12 9.28
CA GLN A 131 -5.56 12.51 8.51
C GLN A 131 -6.72 12.86 9.45
N GLY A 132 -6.91 12.10 10.52
CA GLY A 132 -7.92 12.39 11.55
C GLY A 132 -7.62 13.66 12.36
N LEU A 133 -6.35 14.02 12.55
CA LEU A 133 -5.96 15.25 13.26
C LEU A 133 -6.14 16.52 12.41
N SER A 134 -5.82 16.46 11.13
CA SER A 134 -5.58 17.67 10.32
C SER A 134 -6.68 18.03 9.34
N GLY A 135 -7.71 17.19 9.18
CA GLY A 135 -8.76 17.33 8.15
C GLY A 135 -8.25 17.15 6.71
N ARG A 136 -6.94 17.36 6.47
CA ARG A 136 -6.21 17.14 5.21
C ARG A 136 -5.27 15.93 5.29
N SER A 137 -4.79 15.47 4.13
CA SER A 137 -3.74 14.46 4.06
C SER A 137 -2.36 15.13 4.13
N LEU A 138 -1.76 15.22 5.31
CA LEU A 138 -0.31 15.48 5.42
C LEU A 138 0.46 14.22 5.07
N LYS A 139 1.55 14.36 4.30
CA LYS A 139 2.38 13.21 3.91
C LYS A 139 3.31 12.82 5.06
N LEU A 140 3.61 11.53 5.20
CA LEU A 140 4.68 11.04 6.07
C LEU A 140 5.84 10.59 5.21
N ALA A 141 7.06 10.99 5.56
CA ALA A 141 8.27 10.58 4.87
C ALA A 141 9.39 10.22 5.85
N LYS A 142 10.29 9.35 5.40
CA LYS A 142 11.48 8.95 6.17
C LYS A 142 12.61 9.95 5.96
N ALA A 143 13.20 10.42 7.05
CA ALA A 143 14.40 11.25 7.05
C ALA A 143 15.33 10.87 8.20
N ARG A 144 16.52 11.48 8.25
CA ARG A 144 17.47 11.31 9.37
C ARG A 144 17.03 12.08 10.61
N SER A 145 16.42 13.24 10.42
CA SER A 145 15.91 14.14 11.47
C SER A 145 14.38 14.19 11.46
N THR A 146 13.79 14.58 12.58
CA THR A 146 12.35 14.85 12.69
C THR A 146 12.09 16.32 12.37
N TYR A 147 11.35 16.65 11.32
CA TYR A 147 11.00 18.02 10.95
C TYR A 147 9.78 18.06 10.02
N THR A 148 9.25 19.23 9.70
CA THR A 148 8.20 19.40 8.68
C THR A 148 8.52 20.55 7.74
N ASP A 149 8.10 20.41 6.49
CA ASP A 149 8.06 21.47 5.48
C ASP A 149 6.63 22.06 5.33
N THR A 150 5.75 21.80 6.31
CA THR A 150 4.29 22.07 6.33
C THR A 150 3.41 21.18 5.43
N GLN A 151 3.98 20.46 4.46
CA GLN A 151 3.26 19.54 3.58
C GLN A 151 3.52 18.06 3.94
N THR A 152 4.72 17.79 4.42
CA THR A 152 5.26 16.49 4.76
C THR A 152 5.83 16.53 6.17
N LEU A 153 5.52 15.50 6.97
CA LEU A 153 6.13 15.27 8.27
C LEU A 153 7.24 14.23 8.07
N PHE A 154 8.48 14.65 8.30
CA PHE A 154 9.67 13.82 8.16
C PHE A 154 10.01 13.19 9.50
N LEU A 155 10.17 11.87 9.51
CA LEU A 155 10.37 11.07 10.72
C LEU A 155 11.56 10.10 10.56
N PRO A 156 12.24 9.72 11.65
CA PRO A 156 13.29 8.72 11.61
C PRO A 156 12.72 7.34 11.24
N ALA A 157 13.55 6.55 10.55
CA ALA A 157 13.20 5.20 10.10
C ALA A 157 12.82 4.26 11.25
N VAL A 158 13.46 4.45 12.41
CA VAL A 158 13.31 3.62 13.60
C VAL A 158 13.38 4.51 14.84
N ILE A 159 12.50 4.26 15.80
CA ILE A 159 12.58 4.81 17.16
C ILE A 159 12.74 3.65 18.14
N ALA A 160 13.81 3.70 18.93
CA ALA A 160 14.15 2.66 19.92
C ALA A 160 14.80 3.27 21.18
N HIS A 161 14.27 4.41 21.62
CA HIS A 161 14.79 5.13 22.78
C HIS A 161 14.29 4.56 24.12
N LEU A 162 13.10 3.95 24.11
CA LEU A 162 12.46 3.37 25.29
C LEU A 162 12.50 1.84 25.26
N GLY A 163 12.34 1.21 26.43
CA GLY A 163 12.42 -0.25 26.60
C GLY A 163 11.23 -1.03 26.03
N GLU A 164 10.13 -0.35 25.68
CA GLU A 164 8.91 -0.98 25.16
C GLU A 164 8.50 -0.44 23.79
N ARG A 165 8.11 -1.34 22.88
CA ARG A 165 7.62 -1.00 21.53
C ARG A 165 6.41 -0.08 21.56
N ARG A 166 5.49 -0.27 22.50
CA ARG A 166 4.31 0.58 22.68
C ARG A 166 4.70 2.03 22.99
N GLN A 167 5.69 2.23 23.86
CA GLN A 167 6.17 3.56 24.22
C GLN A 167 6.94 4.22 23.06
N ASN A 168 7.72 3.45 22.30
CA ASN A 168 8.38 3.97 21.10
C ASN A 168 7.38 4.32 19.98
N PHE A 169 6.28 3.58 19.84
CA PHE A 169 5.16 3.96 18.96
C PHE A 169 4.46 5.23 19.44
N LEU A 170 4.25 5.36 20.75
CA LEU A 170 3.69 6.58 21.33
C LEU A 170 4.60 7.79 21.06
N LEU A 171 5.92 7.61 21.08
CA LEU A 171 6.87 8.65 20.70
C LEU A 171 6.75 9.07 19.22
N TYR A 172 6.44 8.15 18.30
CA TYR A 172 6.07 8.53 16.93
C TYR A 172 4.82 9.40 16.91
N LYS A 173 3.74 8.99 17.61
CA LYS A 173 2.51 9.80 17.71
C LYS A 173 2.81 11.20 18.25
N ALA A 174 3.62 11.30 19.31
CA ALA A 174 3.98 12.58 19.91
C ALA A 174 4.78 13.47 18.95
N LYS A 175 5.79 12.93 18.25
CA LYS A 175 6.56 13.66 17.23
C LYS A 175 5.67 14.15 16.09
N VAL A 176 4.84 13.27 15.55
CA VAL A 176 3.87 13.58 14.50
C VAL A 176 2.93 14.69 14.93
N THR A 177 2.40 14.61 16.15
CA THR A 177 1.46 15.60 16.69
C THR A 177 2.14 16.95 16.86
N HIS A 178 3.37 16.98 17.37
CA HIS A 178 4.10 18.23 17.54
C HIS A 178 4.43 18.89 16.18
N LEU A 179 4.83 18.13 15.16
CA LEU A 179 5.05 18.65 13.81
C LEU A 179 3.74 19.10 13.13
N TRP A 180 2.66 18.34 13.29
CA TRP A 180 1.32 18.74 12.84
C TRP A 180 0.90 20.06 13.48
N ALA A 181 1.10 20.20 14.80
CA ALA A 181 0.76 21.39 15.55
C ALA A 181 1.53 22.63 15.06
N GLN A 182 2.78 22.47 14.61
CA GLN A 182 3.54 23.57 14.00
C GLN A 182 2.85 24.14 12.75
N ALA A 183 2.36 23.27 11.87
CA ALA A 183 1.62 23.70 10.68
C ALA A 183 0.22 24.23 11.06
N ARG A 184 -0.49 23.51 11.94
CA ARG A 184 -1.87 23.81 12.32
C ARG A 184 -2.04 25.12 13.07
N PHE A 185 -1.12 25.41 14.00
CA PHE A 185 -1.18 26.60 14.86
C PHE A 185 -0.20 27.69 14.39
N GLY A 186 0.20 27.66 13.12
CA GLY A 186 0.84 28.79 12.46
C GLY A 186 2.26 29.12 12.92
N THR A 187 3.07 28.14 13.35
CA THR A 187 4.48 28.36 13.75
C THR A 187 5.28 29.08 12.65
N PHE A 188 4.95 28.81 11.38
CA PHE A 188 5.62 29.37 10.21
C PHE A 188 4.89 30.56 9.57
N HIS A 189 3.86 31.14 10.22
CA HIS A 189 3.24 32.39 9.74
C HIS A 189 4.23 33.55 9.71
N PRO A 190 5.11 33.75 10.73
CA PRO A 190 6.21 34.68 10.59
C PRO A 190 7.22 34.16 9.56
N PRO A 191 7.78 35.01 8.67
CA PRO A 191 8.81 34.60 7.71
C PRO A 191 10.16 34.33 8.40
N LEU A 192 10.24 33.23 9.14
CA LEU A 192 11.37 32.88 10.01
C LEU A 192 12.70 32.83 9.26
N ALA A 193 12.71 32.32 8.02
CA ALA A 193 13.91 32.26 7.17
C ALA A 193 14.56 33.64 6.95
N THR A 194 13.78 34.72 6.98
CA THR A 194 14.28 36.09 6.85
C THR A 194 14.45 36.78 8.20
N LEU A 195 13.53 36.57 9.14
CA LEU A 195 13.51 37.28 10.42
C LEU A 195 14.63 36.83 11.37
N ILE A 196 14.89 35.52 11.43
CA ILE A 196 15.93 34.96 12.29
C ILE A 196 17.33 35.39 11.86
N GLN A 197 17.55 35.59 10.55
CA GLN A 197 18.83 36.05 10.00
C GLN A 197 19.20 37.49 10.42
N ARG A 198 18.27 38.24 11.01
CA ARG A 198 18.54 39.59 11.54
C ARG A 198 19.22 39.57 12.91
N TYR A 199 19.26 38.43 13.57
CA TYR A 199 19.90 38.29 14.89
C TYR A 199 21.41 38.00 14.73
N PRO A 200 22.26 38.46 15.66
CA PRO A 200 23.71 38.22 15.61
C PRO A 200 24.10 36.73 15.58
N ASP A 201 23.29 35.88 16.22
CA ASP A 201 23.43 34.43 16.24
C ASP A 201 22.10 33.79 15.78
N PRO A 202 21.95 33.55 14.45
CA PRO A 202 20.72 32.98 13.89
C PRO A 202 20.41 31.59 14.42
N GLU A 203 21.41 30.74 14.69
CA GLU A 203 21.21 29.38 15.20
C GLU A 203 20.63 29.41 16.61
N ARG A 204 21.21 30.23 17.49
CA ARG A 204 20.67 30.43 18.85
C ARG A 204 19.30 31.07 18.82
N ALA A 205 19.07 32.08 17.99
CA ALA A 205 17.75 32.71 17.85
C ALA A 205 16.69 31.70 17.38
N LEU A 206 16.99 30.84 16.41
CA LEU A 206 16.08 29.77 15.99
C LEU A 206 15.81 28.77 17.11
N ALA A 207 16.84 28.36 17.85
CA ALA A 207 16.70 27.42 18.96
C ALA A 207 15.82 27.98 20.09
N VAL A 208 16.03 29.25 20.47
CA VAL A 208 15.23 29.95 21.48
C VAL A 208 13.79 30.14 20.99
N PHE A 209 13.59 30.56 19.75
CA PHE A 209 12.25 30.64 19.15
C PHE A 209 11.54 29.28 19.16
N HIS A 210 12.24 28.21 18.81
CA HIS A 210 11.67 26.85 18.86
C HIS A 210 11.26 26.46 20.28
N ALA A 211 12.06 26.81 21.29
CA ALA A 211 11.71 26.53 22.69
C ALA A 211 10.47 27.31 23.16
N LEU A 212 10.28 28.55 22.71
CA LEU A 212 9.05 29.32 22.94
C LEU A 212 7.85 28.65 22.25
N GLU A 213 8.04 28.21 21.01
CA GLU A 213 7.02 27.48 20.25
C GLU A 213 6.65 26.15 20.90
N VAL A 214 7.58 25.39 21.47
CA VAL A 214 7.25 24.17 22.22
C VAL A 214 6.28 24.48 23.36
N ALA A 215 6.50 25.56 24.12
CA ALA A 215 5.59 25.96 25.20
C ALA A 215 4.19 26.34 24.68
N ARG A 216 4.13 27.12 23.59
CA ARG A 216 2.87 27.52 22.94
C ARG A 216 2.12 26.31 22.37
N LEU A 217 2.81 25.46 21.62
CA LEU A 217 2.23 24.28 20.97
C LEU A 217 1.77 23.25 21.98
N ASP A 218 2.53 22.98 23.05
CA ASP A 218 2.09 22.07 24.12
C ASP A 218 0.82 22.58 24.80
N ALA A 219 0.71 23.89 25.04
CA ALA A 219 -0.52 24.49 25.58
C ALA A 219 -1.71 24.39 24.60
N ARG A 220 -1.48 24.57 23.29
CA ARG A 220 -2.50 24.39 22.24
C ARG A 220 -2.95 22.92 22.14
N ILE A 221 -2.01 21.97 22.15
CA ILE A 221 -2.27 20.53 22.14
C ILE A 221 -3.01 20.10 23.42
N ALA A 222 -2.66 20.64 24.58
CA ALA A 222 -3.33 20.33 25.84
C ALA A 222 -4.84 20.65 25.81
N ARG A 223 -5.22 21.74 25.12
CA ARG A 223 -6.63 22.13 24.93
C ARG A 223 -7.32 21.29 23.87
N ALA A 224 -6.71 21.17 22.70
CA ALA A 224 -7.33 20.50 21.55
C ALA A 224 -7.38 18.96 21.74
N LEU A 225 -6.36 18.37 22.37
CA LEU A 225 -6.15 16.93 22.46
C LEU A 225 -5.71 16.52 23.89
N PRO A 226 -6.56 16.71 24.93
CA PRO A 226 -6.17 16.54 26.33
C PRO A 226 -5.77 15.09 26.69
N GLY A 227 -6.30 14.09 25.98
CA GLY A 227 -5.89 12.69 26.15
C GLY A 227 -4.46 12.45 25.67
N LEU A 228 -4.14 12.94 24.46
CA LEU A 228 -2.83 12.80 23.85
C LEU A 228 -1.76 13.63 24.58
N HIS A 229 -2.11 14.83 25.04
CA HIS A 229 -1.20 15.64 25.85
C HIS A 229 -0.78 14.93 27.15
N ARG A 230 -1.71 14.20 27.79
CA ARG A 230 -1.37 13.36 28.95
C ARG A 230 -0.38 12.25 28.59
N GLU A 231 -0.56 11.61 27.44
CA GLU A 231 0.40 10.61 26.92
C GLU A 231 1.78 11.24 26.64
N MET A 232 1.81 12.45 26.06
CA MET A 232 3.05 13.20 25.80
C MET A 232 3.79 13.57 27.09
N ARG A 233 3.08 13.98 28.15
CA ARG A 233 3.71 14.20 29.46
C ARG A 233 4.30 12.92 30.05
N GLY A 234 3.58 11.80 29.94
CA GLY A 234 4.10 10.49 30.36
C GLY A 234 5.38 10.07 29.63
N LEU A 235 5.57 10.48 28.37
CA LEU A 235 6.83 10.29 27.66
C LEU A 235 7.95 11.15 28.26
N ARG A 236 7.70 12.42 28.58
CA ARG A 236 8.69 13.30 29.22
C ARG A 236 9.18 12.71 30.55
N ASP A 237 8.25 12.19 31.35
CA ASP A 237 8.54 11.49 32.61
C ASP A 237 9.42 10.25 32.35
N ALA A 238 9.12 9.46 31.31
CA ALA A 238 9.89 8.26 30.95
C ALA A 238 11.32 8.59 30.48
N PHE A 239 11.55 9.77 29.91
CA PHE A 239 12.88 10.29 29.56
C PHE A 239 13.59 11.01 30.71
N GLY A 240 12.94 11.19 31.86
CA GLY A 240 13.50 11.90 33.01
C GLY A 240 13.75 13.39 32.73
N GLU A 241 12.92 14.00 31.88
CA GLU A 241 13.09 15.39 31.48
C GLU A 241 12.73 16.36 32.62
N PRO A 242 13.62 17.30 32.99
CA PRO A 242 13.31 18.29 34.01
C PRO A 242 12.29 19.29 33.49
N ASP A 243 11.51 19.88 34.40
CA ASP A 243 10.70 21.02 34.04
C ASP A 243 11.57 22.25 33.72
N PRO A 244 11.09 23.19 32.88
CA PRO A 244 11.81 24.43 32.58
C PRO A 244 12.09 25.26 33.84
N ASP A 245 13.14 26.08 33.76
CA ASP A 245 13.50 27.06 34.79
C ASP A 245 12.30 27.98 35.12
N PRO A 246 12.07 28.35 36.39
CA PRO A 246 11.00 29.28 36.78
C PRO A 246 10.99 30.61 35.99
N ALA A 247 12.15 31.15 35.63
CA ALA A 247 12.25 32.36 34.80
C ALA A 247 11.68 32.11 33.39
N TRP A 248 12.00 30.94 32.81
CA TRP A 248 11.45 30.54 31.51
C TRP A 248 9.93 30.34 31.55
N ARG A 249 9.41 29.73 32.62
CA ARG A 249 7.96 29.55 32.80
C ARG A 249 7.22 30.89 32.90
N ARG A 250 7.76 31.85 33.65
CA ARG A 250 7.18 33.20 33.75
C ARG A 250 7.17 33.91 32.41
N LEU A 251 8.26 33.80 31.64
CA LEU A 251 8.34 34.41 30.31
C LEU A 251 7.34 33.80 29.33
N THR A 252 7.11 32.49 29.41
CA THR A 252 6.22 31.75 28.49
C THR A 252 4.76 31.69 28.92
N GLU A 253 4.40 32.21 30.10
CA GLU A 253 3.02 32.24 30.61
C GLU A 253 2.03 32.88 29.62
N PRO A 254 2.34 34.02 28.95
CA PRO A 254 1.45 34.60 27.93
C PRO A 254 1.22 33.68 26.73
N LEU A 255 2.22 32.85 26.36
CA LEU A 255 2.10 31.90 25.24
C LEU A 255 1.17 30.73 25.55
N THR A 256 0.84 30.53 26.83
CA THR A 256 -0.12 29.52 27.22
C THR A 256 -1.56 29.95 26.97
N LEU A 257 -1.86 31.23 26.68
CA LEU A 257 -3.23 31.71 26.47
C LEU A 257 -3.90 31.12 25.21
N PRO A 258 -5.25 31.04 25.14
CA PRO A 258 -5.96 30.44 24.00
C PRO A 258 -5.69 31.12 22.66
N ASP A 259 -5.42 32.43 22.66
CA ASP A 259 -5.26 33.21 21.42
C ASP A 259 -3.78 33.43 21.04
N ALA A 260 -2.84 32.90 21.82
CA ALA A 260 -1.41 33.08 21.58
C ALA A 260 -0.96 32.51 20.23
N SER A 261 -0.31 33.35 19.43
CA SER A 261 0.16 33.10 18.07
C SER A 261 1.68 32.95 18.01
N ALA A 262 2.21 32.52 16.87
CA ALA A 262 3.65 32.49 16.65
C ALA A 262 4.29 33.90 16.64
N TRP A 263 3.50 34.95 16.38
CA TRP A 263 3.95 36.33 16.50
C TRP A 263 4.21 36.73 17.95
N ASP A 264 3.44 36.21 18.91
CA ASP A 264 3.67 36.42 20.34
C ASP A 264 4.97 35.72 20.78
N SER A 265 5.23 34.50 20.28
CA SER A 265 6.51 33.81 20.48
C SER A 265 7.68 34.63 19.91
N LEU A 266 7.50 35.24 18.74
CA LEU A 266 8.53 36.07 18.13
C LEU A 266 8.75 37.37 18.92
N ALA A 267 7.70 37.97 19.48
CA ALA A 267 7.79 39.17 20.30
C ALA A 267 8.60 38.93 21.58
N LEU A 268 8.48 37.74 22.17
CA LEU A 268 9.24 37.34 23.37
C LEU A 268 10.67 36.88 23.06
N LEU A 269 11.05 36.72 21.79
CA LEU A 269 12.35 36.16 21.40
C LEU A 269 13.53 36.98 21.95
N ALA A 270 13.44 38.31 21.90
CA ALA A 270 14.50 39.19 22.38
C ALA A 270 14.78 39.02 23.88
N ASP A 271 13.72 38.94 24.69
CA ASP A 271 13.82 38.72 26.12
C ASP A 271 14.29 37.29 26.44
N ALA A 272 13.79 36.29 25.69
CA ALA A 272 14.14 34.89 25.84
C ALA A 272 15.62 34.59 25.54
N LEU A 273 16.24 35.34 24.62
CA LEU A 273 17.66 35.18 24.26
C LEU A 273 18.61 35.40 25.45
N SER A 274 18.18 36.18 26.45
CA SER A 274 18.92 36.47 27.67
C SER A 274 18.87 35.32 28.71
N LEU A 275 17.97 34.35 28.53
CA LEU A 275 17.80 33.21 29.42
C LEU A 275 18.59 31.99 28.94
N PRO A 276 18.91 31.04 29.84
CA PRO A 276 19.44 29.74 29.44
C PRO A 276 18.39 28.98 28.62
N LEU A 277 18.82 28.40 27.48
CA LEU A 277 17.95 27.61 26.63
C LEU A 277 17.53 26.32 27.37
N PRO A 278 16.22 25.99 27.44
CA PRO A 278 15.77 24.75 28.05
C PRO A 278 16.23 23.54 27.23
N ALA A 279 16.37 22.40 27.90
CA ALA A 279 16.67 21.14 27.23
C ALA A 279 15.52 20.76 26.27
N PRO A 280 15.82 20.25 25.05
CA PRO A 280 14.78 19.81 24.13
C PRO A 280 13.96 18.66 24.69
N VAL A 281 12.64 18.68 24.45
CA VAL A 281 11.75 17.58 24.84
C VAL A 281 11.85 16.40 23.86
N CYS A 282 11.60 15.17 24.30
CA CYS A 282 11.85 13.94 23.53
C CYS A 282 11.12 13.88 22.18
N TYR A 283 9.94 14.50 22.08
CA TYR A 283 9.15 14.58 20.84
C TYR A 283 9.44 15.83 20.01
N GLN A 284 10.27 16.75 20.48
CA GLN A 284 10.67 17.94 19.73
C GLN A 284 11.38 17.53 18.43
N GLY A 285 10.99 18.17 17.33
CA GLY A 285 11.65 18.04 16.04
C GLY A 285 12.79 19.04 15.86
N ARG A 286 13.10 19.38 14.61
CA ARG A 286 13.87 20.55 14.20
C ARG A 286 12.95 21.49 13.44
N LEU A 287 13.15 22.80 13.57
CA LEU A 287 12.57 23.78 12.66
C LEU A 287 13.51 23.91 11.47
N GLU A 288 12.95 23.82 10.26
CA GLU A 288 13.67 23.99 9.00
C GLU A 288 13.03 25.14 8.20
N PRO A 289 13.24 26.42 8.59
CA PRO A 289 12.56 27.56 7.97
C PRO A 289 12.78 27.67 6.46
N GLU A 290 13.97 27.30 5.97
CA GLU A 290 14.32 27.36 4.55
C GLU A 290 13.54 26.32 3.73
N ALA A 291 13.41 25.09 4.25
CA ALA A 291 12.63 24.03 3.60
C ALA A 291 11.14 24.41 3.51
N VAL A 292 10.60 25.00 4.59
CA VAL A 292 9.23 25.52 4.60
C VAL A 292 9.07 26.66 3.58
N ALA A 293 9.99 27.63 3.57
CA ALA A 293 9.94 28.76 2.64
C ALA A 293 9.94 28.29 1.18
N ALA A 294 10.80 27.33 0.82
CA ALA A 294 10.89 26.78 -0.54
C ALA A 294 9.61 26.05 -0.98
N VAL A 295 8.94 25.34 -0.06
CA VAL A 295 7.66 24.67 -0.34
C VAL A 295 6.53 25.68 -0.48
N LEU A 296 6.45 26.67 0.43
CA LEU A 296 5.45 27.73 0.39
C LEU A 296 5.57 28.58 -0.88
N GLU A 297 6.78 28.94 -1.30
CA GLU A 297 7.05 29.72 -2.51
C GLU A 297 6.46 29.07 -3.77
N LYS A 298 6.49 27.73 -3.85
CA LYS A 298 5.91 26.97 -4.97
C LYS A 298 4.41 26.74 -4.80
N ARG A 299 3.96 26.45 -3.57
CA ARG A 299 2.59 26.05 -3.28
C ARG A 299 1.61 27.21 -3.32
N ILE A 300 1.97 28.35 -2.70
CA ILE A 300 1.09 29.52 -2.54
C ILE A 300 0.59 30.05 -3.89
N PRO A 301 1.43 30.28 -4.92
CA PRO A 301 0.95 30.75 -6.23
C PRO A 301 0.03 29.74 -6.92
N ARG A 302 0.35 28.45 -6.81
CA ARG A 302 -0.46 27.37 -7.39
C ARG A 302 -1.83 27.26 -6.73
N GLU A 303 -1.88 27.24 -5.40
CA GLU A 303 -3.15 27.18 -4.66
C GLU A 303 -3.98 28.44 -4.87
N LYS A 304 -3.33 29.61 -4.98
CA LYS A 304 -4.01 30.87 -5.38
C LYS A 304 -4.66 30.74 -6.75
N ALA A 305 -3.93 30.24 -7.74
CA ALA A 305 -4.44 30.08 -9.10
C ALA A 305 -5.62 29.08 -9.15
N LEU A 306 -5.44 27.90 -8.53
CA LEU A 306 -6.48 26.87 -8.44
C LEU A 306 -7.75 27.40 -7.74
N PHE A 307 -7.58 28.12 -6.62
CA PHE A 307 -8.72 28.66 -5.88
C PHE A 307 -9.48 29.70 -6.70
N ARG A 308 -8.78 30.65 -7.34
CA ARG A 308 -9.41 31.66 -8.22
C ARG A 308 -10.12 31.04 -9.43
N TYR A 309 -9.59 29.93 -9.96
CA TYR A 309 -10.22 29.18 -11.03
C TYR A 309 -11.49 28.47 -10.55
N SER A 310 -11.43 27.76 -9.41
CA SER A 310 -12.60 27.08 -8.86
C SER A 310 -13.72 28.06 -8.47
N LEU A 311 -13.39 29.28 -8.02
CA LEU A 311 -14.40 30.33 -7.83
C LEU A 311 -15.06 30.77 -9.14
N ARG A 312 -14.33 30.78 -10.26
CA ARG A 312 -14.89 31.07 -11.58
C ARG A 312 -15.86 29.98 -12.02
N GLU A 313 -15.47 28.72 -11.91
CA GLU A 313 -16.35 27.59 -12.26
C GLU A 313 -17.62 27.60 -11.41
N LEU A 314 -17.47 27.84 -10.10
CA LEU A 314 -18.60 27.96 -9.19
C LEU A 314 -19.52 29.12 -9.57
N ALA A 315 -18.95 30.25 -10.00
CA ALA A 315 -19.74 31.36 -10.49
C ALA A 315 -20.52 30.96 -11.76
N GLU A 316 -19.85 30.40 -12.77
CA GLU A 316 -20.48 29.99 -14.03
C GLU A 316 -21.58 28.94 -13.83
N GLU A 317 -21.41 28.01 -12.89
CA GLU A 317 -22.42 26.99 -12.57
C GLU A 317 -23.67 27.62 -11.95
N LEU A 318 -23.49 28.57 -11.03
CA LEU A 318 -24.60 29.31 -10.43
C LEU A 318 -25.32 30.21 -11.45
N ASP A 319 -24.59 30.86 -12.37
CA ASP A 319 -25.18 31.60 -13.50
C ASP A 319 -26.04 30.70 -14.39
N ARG A 320 -25.60 29.47 -14.68
CA ARG A 320 -26.37 28.51 -15.49
C ARG A 320 -27.63 28.02 -14.77
N ALA A 321 -27.63 27.98 -13.44
CA ALA A 321 -28.77 27.60 -12.63
C ALA A 321 -29.83 28.73 -12.53
N GLU A 322 -29.39 29.98 -12.47
CA GLU A 322 -30.23 31.18 -12.45
C GLU A 322 -30.53 31.64 -13.89
N ARG A 323 -31.49 30.99 -14.57
CA ARG A 323 -31.83 31.15 -16.01
C ARG A 323 -32.19 32.56 -16.53
N ASP A 324 -31.99 33.66 -15.80
CA ASP A 324 -32.39 35.02 -16.24
C ASP A 324 -31.54 36.20 -15.70
N SER A 325 -30.31 36.00 -15.19
CA SER A 325 -29.45 37.14 -14.78
C SER A 325 -28.60 37.68 -15.94
N ALA A 326 -28.68 39.00 -16.16
CA ALA A 326 -27.90 39.72 -17.16
C ALA A 326 -26.38 39.50 -16.95
N PRO A 327 -25.61 39.16 -18.00
CA PRO A 327 -24.18 38.97 -17.88
C PRO A 327 -23.50 40.34 -17.95
N GLU A 328 -23.05 40.91 -16.82
CA GLU A 328 -21.95 41.91 -16.79
C GLU A 328 -21.57 42.48 -15.40
N GLU A 329 -22.26 42.15 -14.29
CA GLU A 329 -21.79 42.60 -12.97
C GLU A 329 -20.68 41.69 -12.41
N LYS A 330 -19.59 42.31 -11.90
CA LYS A 330 -18.53 41.60 -11.19
C LYS A 330 -19.11 41.00 -9.91
N ARG A 331 -19.30 39.69 -9.92
CA ARG A 331 -19.63 38.87 -8.75
C ARG A 331 -18.63 39.12 -7.60
N ASP A 332 -19.15 39.48 -6.43
CA ASP A 332 -18.37 39.79 -5.22
C ASP A 332 -18.31 38.57 -4.30
N PHE A 333 -17.18 37.87 -4.30
CA PHE A 333 -16.93 36.80 -3.32
C PHE A 333 -16.36 37.40 -2.04
N ARG A 334 -16.93 36.99 -0.90
CA ARG A 334 -16.37 37.27 0.43
C ARG A 334 -16.24 35.99 1.23
N ALA A 335 -15.26 35.93 2.12
CA ALA A 335 -15.09 34.83 3.03
C ALA A 335 -14.96 35.32 4.47
N ARG A 336 -15.56 34.60 5.41
CA ARG A 336 -15.41 34.82 6.86
C ARG A 336 -15.06 33.50 7.53
N VAL A 337 -14.07 33.54 8.40
CA VAL A 337 -13.70 32.40 9.25
C VAL A 337 -14.44 32.57 10.56
N GLU A 338 -15.34 31.64 10.86
CA GLU A 338 -16.15 31.65 12.08
C GLU A 338 -15.71 30.49 12.98
N PRO A 339 -15.48 30.71 14.28
CA PRO A 339 -15.06 29.66 15.20
C PRO A 339 -16.18 28.64 15.41
N ASP A 340 -15.84 27.36 15.40
CA ASP A 340 -16.77 26.27 15.64
C ASP A 340 -16.02 25.10 16.29
N ASP A 341 -16.14 25.00 17.61
CA ASP A 341 -15.51 23.97 18.42
C ASP A 341 -16.05 22.56 18.15
N ALA A 342 -17.18 22.42 17.44
CA ALA A 342 -17.73 21.12 17.06
C ALA A 342 -17.04 20.51 15.83
N LEU A 343 -16.35 21.33 15.03
CA LEU A 343 -15.63 20.88 13.84
C LEU A 343 -14.18 20.47 14.17
N PRO A 344 -13.61 19.47 13.50
CA PRO A 344 -12.20 19.11 13.67
C PRO A 344 -11.22 20.27 13.43
N GLU A 345 -11.57 21.18 12.51
CA GLU A 345 -10.80 22.39 12.22
C GLU A 345 -11.04 23.52 13.23
N GLY A 346 -11.94 23.38 14.20
CA GLY A 346 -12.24 24.43 15.19
C GLY A 346 -12.83 25.72 14.60
N TYR A 347 -13.11 25.73 13.29
CA TYR A 347 -13.73 26.81 12.56
C TYR A 347 -14.44 26.25 11.32
N TYR A 348 -15.39 27.03 10.79
CA TYR A 348 -15.86 26.89 9.42
C TYR A 348 -15.58 28.17 8.65
N VAL A 349 -15.58 28.07 7.32
CA VAL A 349 -15.42 29.23 6.45
C VAL A 349 -16.71 29.44 5.68
N GLU A 350 -17.38 30.56 5.96
CA GLU A 350 -18.53 31.00 5.20
C GLU A 350 -18.06 31.76 3.96
N ILE A 351 -18.35 31.23 2.78
CA ILE A 351 -18.16 31.93 1.52
C ILE A 351 -19.51 32.50 1.08
N THR A 352 -19.55 33.80 0.80
CA THR A 352 -20.72 34.47 0.26
C THR A 352 -20.45 34.99 -1.14
N LEU A 353 -21.44 34.87 -2.02
CA LEU A 353 -21.47 35.48 -3.35
C LEU A 353 -22.56 36.55 -3.37
N ASP A 354 -22.18 37.80 -3.63
CA ASP A 354 -23.10 38.95 -3.65
C ASP A 354 -23.96 39.05 -2.36
N GLY A 355 -23.33 38.70 -1.22
CA GLY A 355 -23.95 38.70 0.11
C GLY A 355 -24.81 37.48 0.44
N LYS A 356 -24.94 36.48 -0.46
CA LYS A 356 -25.64 35.22 -0.19
C LYS A 356 -24.65 34.09 0.14
N PRO A 357 -24.87 33.29 1.20
CA PRO A 357 -24.04 32.13 1.50
C PRO A 357 -24.11 31.10 0.37
N ILE A 358 -22.97 30.54 -0.01
CA ILE A 358 -22.88 29.44 -0.99
C ILE A 358 -22.25 28.21 -0.33
N ALA A 359 -22.62 27.02 -0.79
CA ALA A 359 -22.01 25.76 -0.37
C ALA A 359 -20.87 25.39 -1.35
N PRO A 360 -19.60 25.69 -1.03
CA PRO A 360 -18.49 25.39 -1.92
C PRO A 360 -18.31 23.87 -2.12
N PRO A 361 -17.89 23.43 -3.33
CA PRO A 361 -17.49 22.06 -3.61
C PRO A 361 -16.35 21.59 -2.70
N GLU A 362 -16.20 20.27 -2.56
CA GLU A 362 -15.17 19.66 -1.71
C GLU A 362 -13.73 20.02 -2.13
N THR A 363 -13.51 20.32 -3.42
CA THR A 363 -12.24 20.84 -3.94
C THR A 363 -11.92 22.23 -3.37
N VAL A 364 -12.91 23.12 -3.34
CA VAL A 364 -12.79 24.47 -2.80
C VAL A 364 -12.57 24.41 -1.29
N ASN A 365 -13.33 23.59 -0.55
CA ASN A 365 -13.16 23.43 0.90
C ASN A 365 -11.74 22.98 1.29
N ARG A 366 -11.13 22.08 0.51
CA ARG A 366 -9.73 21.66 0.71
C ARG A 366 -8.74 22.81 0.51
N LEU A 367 -8.93 23.62 -0.53
CA LEU A 367 -8.09 24.79 -0.79
C LEU A 367 -8.26 25.85 0.29
N VAL A 368 -9.49 26.13 0.72
CA VAL A 368 -9.80 27.06 1.82
C VAL A 368 -9.07 26.66 3.09
N THR A 369 -9.13 25.39 3.46
CA THR A 369 -8.48 24.88 4.67
C THR A 369 -6.96 25.10 4.59
N SER A 370 -6.35 24.82 3.43
CA SER A 370 -4.92 25.06 3.20
C SER A 370 -4.54 26.54 3.31
N ILE A 371 -5.30 27.41 2.64
CA ILE A 371 -5.07 28.87 2.62
C ILE A 371 -5.22 29.46 4.03
N VAL A 372 -6.28 29.12 4.76
CA VAL A 372 -6.48 29.61 6.13
C VAL A 372 -5.37 29.13 7.06
N GLN A 373 -4.86 27.91 6.89
CA GLN A 373 -3.70 27.44 7.67
C GLN A 373 -2.42 28.21 7.36
N ASP A 374 -2.24 28.75 6.15
CA ASP A 374 -1.05 29.52 5.78
C ASP A 374 -1.11 30.99 6.20
N PHE A 375 -2.30 31.60 6.14
CA PHE A 375 -2.47 33.04 6.31
C PHE A 375 -3.32 33.44 7.53
N GLY A 376 -3.95 32.48 8.22
CA GLY A 376 -4.93 32.74 9.29
C GLY A 376 -6.31 33.20 8.79
N GLY A 377 -6.50 33.30 7.47
CA GLY A 377 -7.71 33.75 6.79
C GLY A 377 -7.55 33.66 5.27
N ILE A 378 -8.59 33.98 4.50
CA ILE A 378 -8.48 34.05 3.03
C ILE A 378 -8.14 35.49 2.62
N PRO A 379 -6.99 35.76 2.00
CA PRO A 379 -6.66 37.12 1.56
C PRO A 379 -7.59 37.59 0.43
N ASP A 380 -7.95 38.88 0.39
CA ASP A 380 -8.84 39.44 -0.64
C ASP A 380 -8.40 39.15 -2.08
N ALA A 381 -7.08 39.12 -2.31
CA ALA A 381 -6.51 38.81 -3.63
C ALA A 381 -6.80 37.37 -4.13
N TYR A 382 -7.31 36.48 -3.27
CA TYR A 382 -7.74 35.12 -3.61
C TYR A 382 -9.23 35.06 -3.97
N LEU A 383 -10.03 36.03 -3.50
CA LEU A 383 -11.48 36.07 -3.69
C LEU A 383 -11.89 36.66 -5.05
N THR A 384 -10.95 37.17 -5.82
CA THR A 384 -11.20 37.60 -7.21
C THR A 384 -11.18 36.40 -8.14
N ALA A 385 -12.32 36.06 -8.76
CA ALA A 385 -12.38 35.01 -9.78
C ALA A 385 -11.35 35.26 -10.92
N ALA A 386 -10.88 34.18 -11.54
CA ALA A 386 -9.94 34.27 -12.66
C ALA A 386 -10.62 34.95 -13.88
N GLY A 387 -9.95 35.93 -14.50
CA GLY A 387 -10.44 36.63 -15.68
C GLY A 387 -10.36 35.81 -16.98
N PRO A 388 -11.05 36.23 -18.06
CA PRO A 388 -10.92 35.59 -19.37
C PRO A 388 -9.48 35.77 -19.89
N GLY A 389 -8.74 34.66 -19.99
CA GLY A 389 -7.32 34.64 -20.38
C GLY A 389 -6.32 34.55 -19.22
N GLU A 390 -6.77 34.57 -17.95
CA GLU A 390 -5.91 34.17 -16.84
C GLU A 390 -5.84 32.63 -16.75
N TYR A 391 -4.61 32.11 -16.84
CA TYR A 391 -4.09 30.76 -16.57
C TYR A 391 -5.11 29.60 -16.47
N ASP A 392 -4.91 28.58 -17.33
CA ASP A 392 -5.68 27.34 -17.31
C ASP A 392 -5.10 26.36 -16.27
N PRO A 393 -5.90 25.68 -15.43
CA PRO A 393 -5.40 24.61 -14.54
C PRO A 393 -4.72 23.47 -15.29
N ARG A 394 -4.97 23.32 -16.60
CA ARG A 394 -4.25 22.41 -17.49
C ARG A 394 -2.77 22.80 -17.70
N ASP A 395 -2.41 24.07 -17.49
CA ASP A 395 -1.01 24.54 -17.50
C ASP A 395 -0.28 24.21 -16.19
N PHE A 396 -1.03 24.04 -15.09
CA PHE A 396 -0.59 23.30 -13.91
C PHE A 396 -0.91 21.83 -14.08
N GLY A 397 -0.61 21.29 -15.27
CA GLY A 397 -0.63 19.86 -15.50
C GLY A 397 -0.19 19.21 -14.20
N GLU A 398 -1.03 18.29 -13.70
CA GLU A 398 -0.47 17.23 -12.88
C GLU A 398 0.84 16.91 -13.58
N GLU A 399 1.97 17.04 -12.89
CA GLU A 399 3.12 16.29 -13.33
C GLU A 399 2.57 14.86 -13.40
N GLU A 400 2.13 14.44 -14.59
CA GLU A 400 2.41 13.13 -15.13
C GLU A 400 3.89 13.03 -14.88
N ARG A 401 4.17 12.48 -13.69
CA ARG A 401 5.50 12.38 -13.12
C ARG A 401 6.28 11.74 -14.22
N ASP A 402 7.24 12.49 -14.76
CA ASP A 402 8.20 11.96 -15.71
C ASP A 402 8.78 10.68 -15.07
N PRO A 403 8.39 9.48 -15.54
CA PRO A 403 8.81 8.22 -14.92
C PRO A 403 10.32 8.02 -15.07
N ASP A 404 10.96 8.81 -15.93
CA ASP A 404 12.38 8.74 -16.23
C ASP A 404 13.22 9.79 -15.46
N GLY A 405 12.59 10.75 -14.77
CA GLY A 405 13.27 11.76 -13.93
C GLY A 405 13.72 11.26 -12.54
N VAL A 406 13.55 9.97 -12.25
CA VAL A 406 13.52 9.39 -10.90
C VAL A 406 14.84 8.72 -10.51
N TRP A 407 15.93 9.47 -10.46
CA TRP A 407 17.22 8.89 -10.07
C TRP A 407 17.87 9.52 -8.83
N SER A 408 17.16 10.32 -8.03
CA SER A 408 17.78 10.99 -6.88
C SER A 408 17.02 11.03 -5.56
N SER A 409 15.84 10.40 -5.41
CA SER A 409 15.18 10.36 -4.09
C SER A 409 14.47 9.03 -3.75
N THR A 410 14.37 8.80 -2.45
CA THR A 410 14.08 7.54 -1.76
C THR A 410 12.72 6.92 -2.10
N TYR A 411 12.67 6.05 -3.11
CA TYR A 411 11.75 4.91 -3.37
C TYR A 411 10.30 4.93 -2.82
N HIS A 412 9.62 6.08 -2.80
CA HIS A 412 8.18 6.18 -2.57
C HIS A 412 7.58 7.13 -3.60
N GLU A 413 7.49 6.66 -4.83
CA GLU A 413 6.65 7.29 -5.82
C GLU A 413 5.26 6.65 -5.79
N LYS A 414 4.22 7.48 -5.83
CA LYS A 414 2.85 6.98 -6.07
C LYS A 414 2.87 6.14 -7.34
N GLY A 415 2.52 4.87 -7.21
CA GLY A 415 2.45 3.91 -8.31
C GLY A 415 3.44 2.75 -8.20
N ALA A 416 4.46 2.80 -7.34
CA ALA A 416 5.41 1.69 -7.12
C ALA A 416 5.12 0.94 -5.80
N PHE A 417 4.87 -0.35 -5.89
CA PHE A 417 4.58 -1.27 -4.79
C PHE A 417 5.73 -2.26 -4.62
N LEU A 418 6.10 -2.55 -3.38
CA LEU A 418 7.17 -3.49 -3.06
C LEU A 418 6.57 -4.83 -2.67
N TYR A 419 7.07 -5.90 -3.28
CA TYR A 419 6.67 -7.26 -3.01
C TYR A 419 7.84 -8.14 -2.64
N ASP A 420 7.57 -9.05 -1.73
CA ASP A 420 8.45 -10.14 -1.39
C ASP A 420 8.49 -11.17 -2.52
N GLU A 421 9.66 -11.77 -2.73
CA GLU A 421 9.84 -12.88 -3.67
C GLU A 421 10.26 -14.13 -2.92
N TRP A 422 9.64 -15.26 -3.25
CA TRP A 422 10.01 -16.53 -2.66
C TRP A 422 11.26 -17.11 -3.33
N ASP A 423 12.30 -17.31 -2.54
CA ASP A 423 13.49 -18.03 -2.97
C ASP A 423 13.43 -19.48 -2.49
N TYR A 424 13.13 -20.41 -3.42
CA TYR A 424 12.97 -21.83 -3.08
C TYR A 424 14.26 -22.47 -2.55
N ARG A 425 15.43 -21.95 -2.91
CA ARG A 425 16.73 -22.47 -2.45
C ARG A 425 16.97 -22.07 -1.00
N ARG A 426 16.67 -20.81 -0.67
CA ARG A 426 16.75 -20.29 0.70
C ARG A 426 15.60 -20.76 1.59
N ARG A 427 14.47 -21.18 1.00
CA ARG A 427 13.18 -21.43 1.69
C ARG A 427 12.68 -20.24 2.51
N HIS A 428 13.02 -19.03 2.06
CA HIS A 428 12.61 -17.78 2.69
C HIS A 428 12.34 -16.73 1.61
N TYR A 429 11.66 -15.66 2.02
CA TYR A 429 11.38 -14.53 1.15
C TYR A 429 12.57 -13.58 1.08
N ARG A 430 12.86 -13.10 -0.12
CA ARG A 430 13.65 -11.87 -0.32
C ARG A 430 12.72 -10.68 -0.10
N LYS A 431 13.03 -9.88 0.91
CA LYS A 431 12.15 -8.80 1.38
C LYS A 431 12.22 -7.58 0.47
N ASN A 432 11.05 -7.01 0.13
CA ASN A 432 10.93 -5.82 -0.72
C ASN A 432 11.78 -5.93 -2.00
N TRP A 433 11.81 -7.13 -2.57
CA TRP A 433 12.75 -7.49 -3.62
C TRP A 433 12.28 -7.04 -5.00
N CYS A 434 10.97 -7.11 -5.20
CA CYS A 434 10.30 -6.82 -6.46
C CYS A 434 9.55 -5.49 -6.38
N VAL A 435 9.63 -4.70 -7.45
CA VAL A 435 8.93 -3.42 -7.61
C VAL A 435 7.87 -3.58 -8.69
N VAL A 436 6.61 -3.50 -8.28
CA VAL A 436 5.44 -3.56 -9.16
C VAL A 436 4.92 -2.15 -9.38
N ARG A 437 4.67 -1.77 -10.64
CA ARG A 437 4.13 -0.47 -11.00
C ARG A 437 2.78 -0.60 -11.67
N GLU A 438 1.80 0.15 -11.20
CA GLU A 438 0.49 0.22 -11.87
C GLU A 438 0.50 1.34 -12.91
N ARG A 439 0.08 1.01 -14.14
CA ARG A 439 -0.09 1.93 -15.27
C ARG A 439 -1.46 1.72 -15.87
N SER A 440 -2.07 2.73 -16.49
CA SER A 440 -3.23 2.49 -17.34
C SER A 440 -2.76 1.86 -18.65
N ALA A 441 -3.49 0.86 -19.17
CA ALA A 441 -3.29 0.42 -20.54
C ALA A 441 -3.57 1.59 -21.51
N PRO A 442 -2.75 1.80 -22.55
CA PRO A 442 -3.02 2.85 -23.54
C PRO A 442 -4.28 2.48 -24.35
N PRO A 443 -5.27 3.38 -24.51
CA PRO A 443 -6.44 3.09 -25.31
C PRO A 443 -6.11 3.12 -26.81
N VAL A 444 -6.61 2.15 -27.55
CA VAL A 444 -6.59 2.12 -29.01
C VAL A 444 -8.03 2.05 -29.51
N HIS A 445 -8.47 3.09 -30.23
CA HIS A 445 -9.81 3.15 -30.81
C HIS A 445 -9.79 2.53 -32.20
N ASP A 446 -10.06 1.23 -32.28
CA ASP A 446 -10.18 0.46 -33.52
C ASP A 446 -11.49 -0.34 -33.58
N ASP A 447 -11.74 -1.01 -34.70
CA ASP A 447 -12.93 -1.87 -34.86
C ASP A 447 -12.72 -3.29 -34.29
N PHE A 448 -11.64 -3.57 -33.56
CA PHE A 448 -11.26 -4.92 -33.17
C PHE A 448 -12.39 -5.61 -32.39
N VAL A 449 -12.89 -4.95 -31.34
CA VAL A 449 -13.96 -5.48 -30.49
C VAL A 449 -15.23 -5.74 -31.31
N ALA A 450 -15.63 -4.80 -32.17
CA ALA A 450 -16.81 -4.95 -33.01
C ALA A 450 -16.69 -6.16 -33.96
N ARG A 451 -15.52 -6.34 -34.60
CA ARG A 451 -15.24 -7.48 -35.47
C ARG A 451 -15.22 -8.80 -34.71
N THR A 452 -14.67 -8.85 -33.49
CA THR A 452 -14.69 -10.03 -32.63
C THR A 452 -16.13 -10.43 -32.28
N LEU A 453 -16.97 -9.48 -31.88
CA LEU A 453 -18.37 -9.74 -31.55
C LEU A 453 -19.16 -10.24 -32.76
N GLU A 454 -18.89 -9.72 -33.96
CA GLU A 454 -19.50 -10.20 -35.20
C GLU A 454 -19.03 -11.63 -35.53
N LYS A 455 -17.72 -11.89 -35.47
CA LYS A 455 -17.09 -13.19 -35.73
C LYS A 455 -17.65 -14.29 -34.84
N TYR A 456 -17.89 -14.00 -33.56
CA TYR A 456 -18.35 -14.97 -32.57
C TYR A 456 -19.81 -14.78 -32.14
N GLY A 457 -20.62 -13.99 -32.86
CA GLY A 457 -22.00 -13.67 -32.46
C GLY A 457 -22.89 -14.90 -32.22
N ARG A 458 -22.72 -15.97 -33.02
CA ARG A 458 -23.43 -17.25 -32.82
C ARG A 458 -23.01 -17.97 -31.54
N LEU A 459 -21.74 -17.88 -31.18
CA LEU A 459 -21.20 -18.48 -29.95
C LEU A 459 -21.71 -17.71 -28.73
N LEU A 460 -21.75 -16.37 -28.79
CA LEU A 460 -22.31 -15.51 -27.73
C LEU A 460 -23.76 -15.84 -27.39
N ILE A 461 -24.59 -16.21 -28.38
CA ILE A 461 -25.97 -16.69 -28.13
C ILE A 461 -25.97 -18.00 -27.32
N GLY A 462 -25.06 -18.93 -27.64
CA GLY A 462 -24.93 -20.20 -26.92
C GLY A 462 -24.36 -20.04 -25.51
N ILE A 463 -23.40 -19.12 -25.35
CA ILE A 463 -22.82 -18.67 -24.08
C ILE A 463 -23.92 -18.10 -23.21
N ARG A 464 -24.69 -17.13 -23.72
CA ARG A 464 -25.81 -16.51 -23.03
C ARG A 464 -26.78 -17.55 -22.49
N LYS A 465 -27.21 -18.53 -23.31
CA LYS A 465 -28.07 -19.63 -22.83
C LYS A 465 -27.43 -20.49 -21.75
N THR A 466 -26.14 -20.80 -21.89
CA THR A 466 -25.41 -21.63 -20.91
C THR A 466 -25.25 -20.89 -19.59
N PHE A 467 -24.95 -19.60 -19.63
CA PHE A 467 -24.75 -18.76 -18.45
C PHE A 467 -26.08 -18.31 -17.81
N GLU A 468 -27.15 -18.08 -18.58
CA GLU A 468 -28.51 -17.90 -18.06
C GLU A 468 -28.96 -19.15 -17.27
N ALA A 469 -28.70 -20.35 -17.79
CA ALA A 469 -28.97 -21.60 -17.06
C ALA A 469 -28.13 -21.77 -15.77
N LEU A 470 -26.99 -21.08 -15.66
CA LEU A 470 -26.19 -21.01 -14.44
C LEU A 470 -26.65 -19.93 -13.46
N ARG A 471 -27.39 -18.93 -13.94
CA ARG A 471 -28.04 -17.92 -13.11
C ARG A 471 -29.24 -18.49 -12.36
N ASP A 472 -29.86 -19.53 -12.93
CA ASP A 472 -31.16 -20.09 -12.52
C ASP A 472 -31.04 -21.36 -11.65
N SER A 473 -30.07 -21.42 -10.73
CA SER A 473 -29.98 -22.52 -9.75
C SER A 473 -30.90 -22.30 -8.55
N ASP A 474 -32.14 -21.88 -8.77
CA ASP A 474 -33.18 -21.87 -7.76
C ASP A 474 -33.48 -23.33 -7.38
N ARG A 475 -32.85 -23.81 -6.30
CA ARG A 475 -33.07 -25.17 -5.83
C ARG A 475 -34.32 -25.19 -4.96
N ARG A 476 -35.37 -25.85 -5.45
CA ARG A 476 -36.53 -26.18 -4.61
C ARG A 476 -36.13 -27.27 -3.61
N LEU A 477 -35.90 -26.88 -2.36
CA LEU A 477 -35.66 -27.80 -1.26
C LEU A 477 -36.96 -28.51 -0.92
N LYS A 478 -36.94 -29.84 -0.99
CA LYS A 478 -38.04 -30.75 -0.65
C LYS A 478 -37.98 -31.14 0.84
N ARG A 479 -39.08 -31.69 1.38
CA ARG A 479 -39.19 -32.16 2.77
C ARG A 479 -38.76 -31.12 3.82
N GLN A 480 -39.30 -29.92 3.76
CA GLN A 480 -39.06 -28.83 4.72
C GLN A 480 -40.25 -28.70 5.67
N SER A 481 -40.03 -28.26 6.92
CA SER A 481 -41.11 -28.08 7.91
C SER A 481 -41.99 -26.86 7.64
N PHE A 482 -41.53 -25.93 6.80
CA PHE A 482 -42.29 -24.76 6.34
C PHE A 482 -41.79 -24.33 4.95
N GLY A 483 -42.67 -23.75 4.14
CA GLY A 483 -42.34 -23.34 2.78
C GLY A 483 -43.54 -22.81 1.98
N GLU A 484 -43.27 -22.34 0.77
CA GLU A 484 -44.24 -21.65 -0.09
C GLU A 484 -45.11 -22.62 -0.91
N GLY A 485 -44.72 -23.89 -1.00
CA GLY A 485 -45.50 -24.93 -1.67
C GLY A 485 -45.50 -26.22 -0.88
N VAL A 486 -46.44 -27.12 -1.18
CA VAL A 486 -46.52 -28.45 -0.56
C VAL A 486 -45.66 -29.44 -1.34
N ASP A 487 -44.87 -30.25 -0.63
CA ASP A 487 -44.14 -31.37 -1.22
C ASP A 487 -45.07 -32.58 -1.28
N ILE A 488 -45.61 -32.85 -2.48
CA ILE A 488 -46.61 -33.90 -2.69
C ILE A 488 -46.05 -35.28 -2.33
N ASP A 489 -44.77 -35.53 -2.60
CA ASP A 489 -44.14 -36.82 -2.30
C ASP A 489 -44.09 -37.05 -0.78
N ALA A 490 -43.67 -36.03 -0.03
CA ALA A 490 -43.63 -36.06 1.43
C ALA A 490 -45.04 -36.13 2.05
N PHE A 491 -46.01 -35.45 1.44
CA PHE A 491 -47.41 -35.48 1.86
C PHE A 491 -48.04 -36.86 1.66
N VAL A 492 -47.79 -37.51 0.53
CA VAL A 492 -48.30 -38.86 0.26
C VAL A 492 -47.71 -39.88 1.24
N GLU A 493 -46.41 -39.79 1.53
CA GLU A 493 -45.76 -40.62 2.56
C GLU A 493 -46.37 -40.38 3.95
N ALA A 494 -46.45 -39.11 4.38
CA ALA A 494 -47.02 -38.78 5.69
C ALA A 494 -48.50 -39.13 5.82
N TRP A 495 -49.28 -39.01 4.74
CA TRP A 495 -50.68 -39.42 4.71
C TRP A 495 -50.83 -40.92 4.88
N SER A 496 -49.96 -41.71 4.22
CA SER A 496 -49.90 -43.15 4.42
C SER A 496 -49.55 -43.51 5.87
N ASP A 497 -48.53 -42.86 6.44
CA ASP A 497 -48.09 -43.08 7.82
C ASP A 497 -49.20 -42.76 8.84
N ALA A 498 -49.94 -41.67 8.62
CA ALA A 498 -51.09 -41.29 9.45
C ALA A 498 -52.17 -42.37 9.49
N HIS A 499 -52.46 -42.99 8.33
CA HIS A 499 -53.46 -44.04 8.22
C HIS A 499 -53.01 -45.37 8.82
N LEU A 500 -51.70 -45.54 9.03
CA LEU A 500 -51.10 -46.68 9.71
C LEU A 500 -50.90 -46.44 11.22
N GLY A 501 -51.28 -45.27 11.74
CA GLY A 501 -51.11 -44.89 13.14
C GLY A 501 -49.67 -44.55 13.53
N VAL A 502 -48.81 -44.28 12.54
CA VAL A 502 -47.43 -43.84 12.73
C VAL A 502 -47.39 -42.31 12.84
N GLU A 503 -46.48 -41.79 13.65
CA GLU A 503 -46.33 -40.34 13.84
C GLU A 503 -45.92 -39.66 12.53
N MET A 504 -46.73 -38.67 12.09
CA MET A 504 -46.48 -37.94 10.85
C MET A 504 -45.28 -37.01 10.96
N THR A 505 -44.47 -36.96 9.91
CA THR A 505 -43.42 -35.95 9.77
C THR A 505 -44.03 -34.56 9.51
N ASP A 506 -43.45 -33.53 10.11
CA ASP A 506 -43.82 -32.13 9.89
C ASP A 506 -43.21 -31.54 8.61
N ARG A 507 -42.31 -32.29 7.96
CA ARG A 507 -41.53 -31.89 6.79
C ARG A 507 -42.29 -32.02 5.46
N LEU A 508 -43.43 -31.35 5.34
CA LEU A 508 -44.37 -31.50 4.21
C LEU A 508 -44.27 -30.42 3.13
N PHE A 509 -43.35 -29.46 3.28
CA PHE A 509 -43.30 -28.28 2.43
C PHE A 509 -42.07 -28.27 1.52
N THR A 510 -42.19 -27.50 0.44
CA THR A 510 -41.09 -27.12 -0.44
C THR A 510 -40.74 -25.65 -0.22
N ARG A 511 -39.44 -25.34 -0.20
CA ARG A 511 -38.93 -23.97 -0.07
C ARG A 511 -38.03 -23.66 -1.24
N LEU A 512 -38.24 -22.51 -1.88
CA LEU A 512 -37.32 -22.01 -2.91
C LEU A 512 -36.06 -21.50 -2.20
N HIS A 513 -34.91 -22.12 -2.45
CA HIS A 513 -33.64 -21.62 -1.97
C HIS A 513 -32.97 -20.85 -3.10
N LYS A 514 -32.99 -19.52 -2.98
CA LYS A 514 -32.23 -18.62 -3.84
C LYS A 514 -30.83 -18.50 -3.25
N GLU A 515 -29.84 -19.12 -3.88
CA GLU A 515 -28.44 -18.79 -3.59
C GLU A 515 -28.14 -17.47 -4.28
N GLU A 516 -27.98 -16.40 -3.50
CA GLU A 516 -27.39 -15.15 -4.02
C GLU A 516 -25.92 -15.43 -4.34
N ARG A 517 -25.67 -15.54 -5.64
CA ARG A 517 -24.34 -15.76 -6.18
C ARG A 517 -23.54 -14.47 -6.06
N ASP A 518 -22.48 -14.55 -5.28
CA ASP A 518 -21.63 -13.41 -4.96
C ASP A 518 -20.15 -13.72 -5.26
N MET A 519 -19.78 -13.53 -6.53
CA MET A 519 -18.45 -13.85 -7.06
C MET A 519 -17.72 -12.58 -7.51
N ALA A 520 -16.41 -12.51 -7.23
CA ALA A 520 -15.50 -11.52 -7.77
C ALA A 520 -14.39 -12.21 -8.59
N VAL A 521 -14.15 -11.69 -9.80
CA VAL A 521 -13.29 -12.34 -10.80
C VAL A 521 -12.20 -11.38 -11.24
N MET A 522 -10.94 -11.78 -11.12
CA MET A 522 -9.79 -11.01 -11.55
C MET A 522 -9.16 -11.70 -12.76
N PHE A 523 -9.09 -11.04 -13.92
CA PHE A 523 -8.31 -11.50 -15.06
C PHE A 523 -6.91 -10.89 -15.02
N MET A 524 -5.92 -11.77 -15.07
CA MET A 524 -4.51 -11.45 -15.20
C MET A 524 -4.06 -11.91 -16.59
N VAL A 525 -3.81 -10.96 -17.49
CA VAL A 525 -3.47 -11.21 -18.90
C VAL A 525 -1.97 -11.02 -19.11
N ASP A 526 -1.30 -12.00 -19.69
CA ASP A 526 0.12 -11.91 -20.03
C ASP A 526 0.31 -10.95 -21.21
N MET A 527 1.24 -10.02 -21.05
CA MET A 527 1.65 -9.09 -22.09
C MET A 527 3.15 -9.24 -22.38
N SER A 528 3.73 -10.42 -22.28
CA SER A 528 5.17 -10.64 -22.55
C SER A 528 5.48 -11.02 -24.01
N GLY A 529 6.77 -11.01 -24.35
CA GLY A 529 7.29 -10.96 -25.70
C GLY A 529 7.20 -12.27 -26.50
N SER A 530 6.63 -12.14 -27.69
CA SER A 530 6.52 -13.12 -28.78
C SER A 530 5.34 -14.09 -28.77
N THR A 531 4.23 -13.72 -28.13
CA THR A 531 2.91 -14.31 -28.37
C THR A 531 2.59 -14.11 -29.86
N LYS A 532 2.94 -15.12 -30.69
CA LYS A 532 2.86 -15.15 -32.17
C LYS A 532 1.57 -14.43 -32.57
N GLY A 533 1.57 -13.49 -33.52
CA GLY A 533 0.47 -12.54 -33.72
C GLY A 533 -0.97 -13.10 -33.61
N TRP A 534 -1.19 -14.35 -33.98
CA TRP A 534 -2.46 -15.07 -33.79
C TRP A 534 -2.85 -15.39 -32.33
N VAL A 535 -1.89 -15.64 -31.43
CA VAL A 535 -2.11 -15.93 -30.01
C VAL A 535 -2.51 -14.67 -29.25
N ASN A 536 -1.85 -13.54 -29.49
CA ASN A 536 -2.23 -12.27 -28.87
C ASN A 536 -3.64 -11.86 -29.34
N GLU A 537 -3.90 -12.01 -30.64
CA GLU A 537 -5.24 -11.84 -31.19
C GLU A 537 -6.25 -12.77 -30.49
N ALA A 538 -5.92 -14.05 -30.32
CA ALA A 538 -6.76 -15.01 -29.61
C ALA A 538 -6.99 -14.66 -28.13
N GLU A 539 -5.99 -14.16 -27.40
CA GLU A 539 -6.13 -13.73 -26.00
C GLU A 539 -7.04 -12.51 -25.88
N ARG A 540 -6.85 -11.51 -26.75
CA ARG A 540 -7.71 -10.32 -26.82
C ARG A 540 -9.14 -10.70 -27.21
N GLU A 541 -9.31 -11.58 -28.21
CA GLU A 541 -10.63 -12.10 -28.60
C GLU A 541 -11.30 -12.83 -27.43
N SER A 542 -10.54 -13.68 -26.71
CA SER A 542 -11.01 -14.41 -25.53
C SER A 542 -11.44 -13.48 -24.41
N LEU A 543 -10.67 -12.43 -24.16
CA LEU A 543 -10.96 -11.42 -23.13
C LEU A 543 -12.24 -10.67 -23.43
N VAL A 544 -12.47 -10.29 -24.70
CA VAL A 544 -13.73 -9.67 -25.14
C VAL A 544 -14.90 -10.63 -24.89
N LEU A 545 -14.81 -11.89 -25.33
CA LEU A 545 -15.89 -12.87 -25.15
C LEU A 545 -16.20 -13.14 -23.68
N LEU A 546 -15.18 -13.16 -22.82
CA LEU A 546 -15.33 -13.34 -21.39
C LEU A 546 -15.95 -12.13 -20.69
N ALA A 547 -15.51 -10.92 -21.06
CA ALA A 547 -16.08 -9.69 -20.54
C ALA A 547 -17.58 -9.62 -20.85
N GLU A 548 -17.97 -9.88 -22.11
CA GLU A 548 -19.39 -9.95 -22.51
C GLU A 548 -20.17 -11.01 -21.72
N ALA A 549 -19.58 -12.19 -21.51
CA ALA A 549 -20.22 -13.26 -20.77
C ALA A 549 -20.45 -12.89 -19.29
N LEU A 550 -19.52 -12.15 -18.68
CA LEU A 550 -19.61 -11.74 -17.27
C LEU A 550 -20.53 -10.54 -17.06
N GLU A 551 -20.55 -9.60 -18.00
CA GLU A 551 -21.54 -8.52 -18.02
C GLU A 551 -22.98 -9.08 -18.11
N LEU A 552 -23.19 -10.15 -18.89
CA LEU A 552 -24.49 -10.85 -18.93
C LEU A 552 -24.85 -11.54 -17.60
N LEU A 553 -23.85 -12.01 -16.85
CA LEU A 553 -24.04 -12.65 -15.54
C LEU A 553 -24.30 -11.64 -14.41
N GLY A 554 -23.79 -10.41 -14.55
CA GLY A 554 -23.80 -9.40 -13.50
C GLY A 554 -22.77 -9.63 -12.39
N ASP A 555 -21.75 -10.45 -12.65
CA ASP A 555 -20.65 -10.69 -11.70
C ASP A 555 -19.67 -9.51 -11.70
N ARG A 556 -19.03 -9.25 -10.54
CA ARG A 556 -18.00 -8.21 -10.44
C ARG A 556 -16.68 -8.75 -11.00
N TYR A 557 -16.10 -8.04 -11.97
CA TYR A 557 -14.81 -8.43 -12.52
C TYR A 557 -13.87 -7.26 -12.82
N ALA A 558 -12.57 -7.56 -12.80
CA ALA A 558 -11.51 -6.63 -13.16
C ALA A 558 -10.53 -7.30 -14.14
N ILE A 559 -9.84 -6.49 -14.93
CA ILE A 559 -8.88 -6.93 -15.95
C ILE A 559 -7.59 -6.14 -15.77
N TYR A 560 -6.49 -6.88 -15.60
CA TYR A 560 -5.13 -6.34 -15.57
C TYR A 560 -4.23 -7.12 -16.51
N GLY A 561 -3.48 -6.39 -17.33
CA GLY A 561 -2.33 -6.92 -18.06
C GLY A 561 -1.08 -6.90 -17.18
N PHE A 562 -0.14 -7.80 -17.42
CA PHE A 562 1.15 -7.79 -16.72
C PHE A 562 2.31 -7.95 -17.68
N THR A 563 3.42 -7.27 -17.38
CA THR A 563 4.70 -7.46 -18.04
C THR A 563 5.83 -7.28 -17.01
N GLY A 564 6.97 -7.87 -17.26
CA GLY A 564 8.15 -7.79 -16.43
C GLY A 564 9.41 -7.61 -17.26
N MET A 565 10.43 -6.98 -16.70
CA MET A 565 11.74 -6.91 -17.33
C MET A 565 12.86 -7.26 -16.35
N THR A 566 12.72 -6.86 -15.08
CA THR A 566 13.60 -7.25 -13.98
C THR A 566 12.80 -7.19 -12.68
N ARG A 567 13.39 -7.63 -11.56
CA ARG A 567 12.83 -7.40 -10.22
C ARG A 567 12.49 -5.93 -9.94
N LYS A 568 13.15 -4.97 -10.58
CA LYS A 568 12.92 -3.53 -10.36
C LYS A 568 11.90 -2.93 -11.33
N ARG A 569 11.39 -3.73 -12.27
CA ARG A 569 10.50 -3.29 -13.34
C ARG A 569 9.51 -4.40 -13.66
N CYS A 570 8.52 -4.56 -12.78
CA CYS A 570 7.31 -5.31 -13.06
C CYS A 570 6.20 -4.28 -13.28
N ASP A 571 5.61 -4.22 -14.46
CA ASP A 571 4.55 -3.26 -14.80
C ASP A 571 3.22 -4.02 -14.92
N LEU A 572 2.19 -3.50 -14.26
CA LEU A 572 0.80 -3.94 -14.34
C LEU A 572 -0.01 -2.88 -15.08
N PHE A 573 -0.74 -3.31 -16.10
CA PHE A 573 -1.59 -2.45 -16.91
C PHE A 573 -3.04 -2.63 -16.50
N HIS A 574 -3.62 -1.60 -15.90
CA HIS A 574 -5.03 -1.50 -15.60
C HIS A 574 -5.83 -1.35 -16.90
N VAL A 575 -6.70 -2.34 -17.18
CA VAL A 575 -7.62 -2.34 -18.33
C VAL A 575 -9.05 -2.08 -17.87
N LYS A 576 -9.47 -2.68 -16.75
CA LYS A 576 -10.78 -2.46 -16.12
C LYS A 576 -10.71 -2.71 -14.61
N ASP A 577 -11.23 -1.80 -13.79
CA ASP A 577 -11.39 -2.04 -12.34
C ASP A 577 -12.73 -2.74 -12.03
N PHE A 578 -12.90 -3.26 -10.81
CA PHE A 578 -14.14 -3.89 -10.35
C PHE A 578 -15.34 -2.93 -10.38
N HIS A 579 -15.12 -1.66 -10.03
CA HIS A 579 -16.17 -0.64 -9.98
C HIS A 579 -16.37 0.09 -11.31
N GLU A 580 -15.51 -0.17 -12.28
CA GLU A 580 -15.54 0.45 -13.59
C GLU A 580 -16.54 -0.27 -14.49
N ARG A 581 -17.36 0.50 -15.22
CA ARG A 581 -18.32 -0.06 -16.18
C ARG A 581 -17.59 -0.51 -17.44
N TYR A 582 -18.04 -1.60 -18.05
CA TYR A 582 -17.53 -2.04 -19.34
C TYR A 582 -18.08 -1.16 -20.48
N ASP A 583 -17.38 -0.06 -20.76
CA ASP A 583 -17.73 0.93 -21.77
C ASP A 583 -16.73 0.96 -22.94
N GLU A 584 -16.91 1.89 -23.88
CA GLU A 584 -16.02 2.05 -25.03
C GLU A 584 -14.57 2.38 -24.65
N ALA A 585 -14.32 2.98 -23.47
CA ALA A 585 -12.96 3.26 -23.00
C ALA A 585 -12.27 1.99 -22.50
N VAL A 586 -12.99 1.09 -21.82
CA VAL A 586 -12.46 -0.25 -21.47
C VAL A 586 -12.21 -1.07 -22.73
N LYS A 587 -13.13 -1.07 -23.69
CA LYS A 587 -12.97 -1.76 -24.98
C LYS A 587 -11.73 -1.26 -25.74
N ALA A 588 -11.52 0.06 -25.76
CA ALA A 588 -10.32 0.65 -26.37
C ALA A 588 -9.03 0.22 -25.65
N ARG A 589 -9.05 0.08 -24.32
CA ARG A 589 -7.90 -0.43 -23.55
C ARG A 589 -7.63 -1.91 -23.80
N ILE A 590 -8.67 -2.73 -24.00
CA ILE A 590 -8.52 -4.13 -24.45
C ILE A 590 -7.87 -4.16 -25.83
N SER A 591 -8.30 -3.28 -26.74
CA SER A 591 -7.69 -3.15 -28.07
C SER A 591 -6.23 -2.67 -28.03
N GLY A 592 -5.85 -1.91 -26.99
CA GLY A 592 -4.51 -1.40 -26.80
C GLY A 592 -3.54 -2.35 -26.09
N ILE A 593 -3.96 -3.58 -25.77
CA ILE A 593 -3.08 -4.61 -25.25
C ILE A 593 -2.04 -4.95 -26.33
N ALA A 594 -0.78 -4.59 -26.05
CA ALA A 594 0.36 -4.81 -26.93
C ALA A 594 1.42 -5.70 -26.24
N PRO A 595 2.20 -6.49 -27.00
CA PRO A 595 3.29 -7.27 -26.45
C PRO A 595 4.35 -6.38 -25.80
N GLY A 596 4.73 -6.74 -24.58
CA GLY A 596 5.83 -6.20 -23.78
C GLY A 596 7.01 -7.17 -23.70
N ASP A 597 7.75 -7.15 -22.60
CA ASP A 597 9.07 -7.79 -22.50
C ASP A 597 9.00 -9.26 -22.00
N TYR A 598 9.07 -9.48 -20.69
CA TYR A 598 9.18 -10.80 -20.01
C TYR A 598 8.08 -10.99 -18.96
N THR A 599 8.08 -12.12 -18.24
CA THR A 599 7.03 -12.58 -17.31
C THR A 599 7.56 -12.92 -15.92
N ARG A 600 7.43 -11.98 -14.98
CA ARG A 600 7.65 -12.21 -13.54
C ARG A 600 6.32 -12.28 -12.78
N MET A 601 5.65 -13.44 -12.84
CA MET A 601 4.27 -13.62 -12.33
C MET A 601 4.10 -13.50 -10.81
N GLY A 602 5.06 -13.96 -10.01
CA GLY A 602 4.89 -14.02 -8.54
C GLY A 602 4.47 -12.68 -7.90
N PRO A 603 5.23 -11.58 -8.14
CA PRO A 603 4.85 -10.25 -7.67
C PRO A 603 3.49 -9.76 -8.20
N ALA A 604 3.16 -10.04 -9.46
CA ALA A 604 1.89 -9.66 -10.05
C ALA A 604 0.70 -10.40 -9.40
N ILE A 605 0.83 -11.72 -9.18
CA ILE A 605 -0.18 -12.53 -8.48
C ILE A 605 -0.40 -12.01 -7.06
N ARG A 606 0.67 -11.70 -6.32
CA ARG A 606 0.58 -11.15 -4.95
C ARG A 606 -0.16 -9.81 -4.95
N HIS A 607 0.21 -8.91 -5.87
CA HIS A 607 -0.43 -7.61 -5.99
C HIS A 607 -1.93 -7.71 -6.34
N LEU A 608 -2.29 -8.53 -7.34
CA LEU A 608 -3.69 -8.73 -7.73
C LEU A 608 -4.49 -9.47 -6.64
N SER A 609 -3.84 -10.36 -5.89
CA SER A 609 -4.46 -11.02 -4.74
C SER A 609 -4.80 -10.02 -3.64
N GLU A 610 -3.90 -9.08 -3.32
CA GLU A 610 -4.18 -8.00 -2.36
C GLU A 610 -5.35 -7.10 -2.80
N LYS A 611 -5.47 -6.81 -4.10
CA LYS A 611 -6.63 -6.07 -4.64
C LYS A 611 -7.92 -6.88 -4.51
N LEU A 612 -7.90 -8.15 -4.92
CA LEU A 612 -9.06 -9.04 -4.86
C LEU A 612 -9.50 -9.34 -3.41
N MET A 613 -8.58 -9.32 -2.45
CA MET A 613 -8.89 -9.43 -1.02
C MET A 613 -9.77 -8.28 -0.51
N LYS A 614 -9.57 -7.06 -1.03
CA LYS A 614 -10.34 -5.86 -0.63
C LYS A 614 -11.79 -5.88 -1.11
N ILE A 615 -12.11 -6.72 -2.10
CA ILE A 615 -13.47 -6.87 -2.59
C ILE A 615 -14.26 -7.77 -1.64
N ASP A 616 -15.40 -7.27 -1.16
CA ASP A 616 -16.34 -8.06 -0.37
C ASP A 616 -17.15 -8.96 -1.29
N ALA A 617 -16.67 -10.19 -1.50
CA ALA A 617 -17.32 -11.22 -2.31
C ALA A 617 -17.12 -12.60 -1.66
N ARG A 618 -18.18 -13.43 -1.62
CA ARG A 618 -18.13 -14.79 -1.05
C ARG A 618 -17.15 -15.70 -1.78
N GLY A 619 -17.14 -15.67 -3.11
CA GLY A 619 -16.18 -16.43 -3.91
C GLY A 619 -15.26 -15.51 -4.71
N LYS A 620 -13.96 -15.77 -4.66
CA LYS A 620 -12.93 -14.97 -5.33
C LYS A 620 -12.15 -15.84 -6.31
N LEU A 621 -12.10 -15.44 -7.57
CA LEU A 621 -11.46 -16.21 -8.64
C LEU A 621 -10.39 -15.35 -9.32
N LEU A 622 -9.16 -15.86 -9.39
CA LEU A 622 -8.06 -15.25 -10.14
C LEU A 622 -7.81 -16.09 -11.40
N ILE A 623 -8.14 -15.56 -12.57
CA ILE A 623 -7.95 -16.24 -13.86
C ILE A 623 -6.70 -15.67 -14.52
N THR A 624 -5.71 -16.52 -14.76
CA THR A 624 -4.51 -16.17 -15.52
C THR A 624 -4.69 -16.63 -16.96
N LEU A 625 -4.65 -15.67 -17.89
CA LEU A 625 -4.57 -15.89 -19.34
C LEU A 625 -3.10 -15.67 -19.73
N SER A 626 -2.39 -16.75 -20.03
CA SER A 626 -0.97 -16.70 -20.38
C SER A 626 -0.61 -17.85 -21.30
N ASP A 627 0.22 -17.56 -22.29
CA ASP A 627 0.82 -18.51 -23.21
C ASP A 627 1.99 -19.29 -22.62
N GLY A 628 2.53 -18.92 -21.45
CA GLY A 628 3.44 -19.84 -20.76
C GLY A 628 4.32 -19.35 -19.61
N ARG A 629 5.45 -20.05 -19.50
CA ARG A 629 6.32 -20.20 -18.32
C ARG A 629 6.77 -18.87 -17.70
N PRO A 630 6.91 -18.76 -16.36
CA PRO A 630 7.54 -17.60 -15.75
C PRO A 630 9.00 -17.48 -16.19
N GLU A 631 9.27 -16.47 -17.01
CA GLU A 631 10.59 -16.14 -17.55
C GLU A 631 10.90 -14.66 -17.32
N ASP A 632 12.08 -14.35 -16.81
CA ASP A 632 12.55 -12.98 -16.63
C ASP A 632 13.90 -12.79 -17.32
N TYR A 633 14.31 -11.54 -17.56
CA TYR A 633 15.58 -11.21 -18.23
C TYR A 633 16.77 -11.87 -17.53
N HIS A 634 16.78 -11.87 -16.19
CA HIS A 634 17.80 -12.54 -15.38
C HIS A 634 17.71 -14.07 -15.48
N LYS A 635 18.81 -14.70 -15.89
CA LYS A 635 18.94 -16.17 -16.04
C LYS A 635 18.58 -16.95 -14.78
N ASP A 636 18.81 -16.38 -13.59
CA ASP A 636 18.57 -17.05 -12.30
C ASP A 636 17.09 -17.24 -11.97
N TYR A 637 16.21 -16.39 -12.52
CA TYR A 637 14.77 -16.51 -12.33
C TYR A 637 14.15 -17.52 -13.30
N ARG A 638 14.84 -17.88 -14.39
CA ARG A 638 14.36 -18.86 -15.36
C ARG A 638 14.34 -20.27 -14.77
N GLY A 639 13.40 -21.08 -15.24
CA GLY A 639 13.31 -22.49 -14.87
C GLY A 639 12.63 -22.73 -13.53
N VAL A 640 13.27 -23.52 -12.65
CA VAL A 640 12.65 -23.97 -11.39
C VAL A 640 12.36 -22.80 -10.44
N TYR A 641 13.17 -21.75 -10.47
CA TYR A 641 13.02 -20.61 -9.56
C TYR A 641 11.68 -19.89 -9.78
N GLY A 642 11.42 -19.40 -11.00
CA GLY A 642 10.16 -18.72 -11.32
C GLY A 642 8.93 -19.61 -11.13
N ILE A 643 9.04 -20.92 -11.41
CA ILE A 643 7.98 -21.90 -11.16
C ILE A 643 7.65 -21.99 -9.68
N GLU A 644 8.67 -22.09 -8.81
CA GLU A 644 8.48 -22.21 -7.37
C GLU A 644 8.00 -20.91 -6.71
N ASP A 645 8.47 -19.74 -7.17
CA ASP A 645 7.95 -18.45 -6.68
C ASP A 645 6.48 -18.26 -7.08
N THR A 646 6.14 -18.54 -8.35
CA THR A 646 4.75 -18.47 -8.84
C THR A 646 3.87 -19.45 -8.08
N ARG A 647 4.31 -20.71 -7.90
CA ARG A 647 3.60 -21.71 -7.09
C ARG A 647 3.37 -21.23 -5.67
N GLN A 648 4.35 -20.58 -5.05
CA GLN A 648 4.21 -20.04 -3.71
C GLN A 648 3.19 -18.89 -3.67
N ALA A 649 3.23 -17.96 -4.63
CA ALA A 649 2.24 -16.88 -4.78
C ALA A 649 0.80 -17.42 -4.97
N LEU A 650 0.63 -18.48 -5.77
CA LEU A 650 -0.67 -19.14 -5.97
C LEU A 650 -1.18 -19.81 -4.68
N ARG A 651 -0.28 -20.41 -3.89
CA ARG A 651 -0.63 -20.98 -2.58
C ARG A 651 -0.99 -19.91 -1.56
N GLU A 652 -0.32 -18.75 -1.60
CA GLU A 652 -0.69 -17.58 -0.80
C GLU A 652 -2.10 -17.11 -1.17
N ALA A 653 -2.41 -16.95 -2.46
CA ALA A 653 -3.75 -16.60 -2.93
C ALA A 653 -4.82 -17.60 -2.43
N HIS A 654 -4.55 -18.90 -2.54
CA HIS A 654 -5.45 -19.94 -2.02
C HIS A 654 -5.67 -19.83 -0.50
N ARG A 655 -4.65 -19.46 0.29
CA ARG A 655 -4.81 -19.23 1.73
C ARG A 655 -5.71 -18.04 2.04
N TYR A 656 -5.78 -17.06 1.14
CA TYR A 656 -6.68 -15.91 1.24
C TYR A 656 -8.10 -16.19 0.72
N GLY A 657 -8.44 -17.45 0.40
CA GLY A 657 -9.74 -17.81 -0.15
C GLY A 657 -9.92 -17.40 -1.62
N ILE A 658 -8.83 -17.06 -2.31
CA ILE A 658 -8.83 -16.79 -3.75
C ILE A 658 -8.53 -18.09 -4.48
N HIS A 659 -9.37 -18.46 -5.44
CA HIS A 659 -9.16 -19.63 -6.28
C HIS A 659 -8.40 -19.22 -7.54
N PRO A 660 -7.10 -19.54 -7.67
CA PRO A 660 -6.39 -19.32 -8.91
C PRO A 660 -6.72 -20.38 -9.95
N PHE A 661 -6.86 -19.97 -11.21
CA PHE A 661 -7.10 -20.85 -12.34
C PHE A 661 -6.34 -20.35 -13.58
N CYS A 662 -5.64 -21.24 -14.28
CA CYS A 662 -4.91 -20.88 -15.49
C CYS A 662 -5.64 -21.35 -16.75
N ILE A 663 -5.75 -20.46 -17.73
CA ILE A 663 -6.20 -20.78 -19.09
C ILE A 663 -5.01 -20.47 -20.00
N THR A 664 -4.53 -21.49 -20.70
CA THR A 664 -3.42 -21.36 -21.65
C THR A 664 -3.84 -21.82 -23.04
N ILE A 665 -3.27 -21.20 -24.06
CA ILE A 665 -3.47 -21.54 -25.48
C ILE A 665 -2.27 -22.36 -26.02
N ASP A 666 -1.26 -22.61 -25.18
CA ASP A 666 -0.02 -23.31 -25.55
C ASP A 666 -0.04 -24.80 -25.21
N GLU A 667 0.23 -25.65 -26.21
CA GLU A 667 0.33 -27.11 -26.05
C GLU A 667 1.57 -27.52 -25.22
N GLU A 668 2.64 -26.71 -25.20
CA GLU A 668 3.85 -26.97 -24.39
C GLU A 668 3.65 -26.67 -22.89
N GLY A 669 2.55 -26.00 -22.52
CA GLY A 669 2.19 -25.66 -21.13
C GLY A 669 1.98 -26.88 -20.21
N ALA A 670 1.72 -28.05 -20.78
CA ALA A 670 1.39 -29.27 -20.03
C ALA A 670 2.50 -29.74 -19.06
N ASP A 671 3.76 -29.39 -19.31
CA ASP A 671 4.91 -29.92 -18.56
C ASP A 671 5.15 -29.21 -17.21
N TYR A 672 4.77 -27.94 -17.07
CA TYR A 672 5.08 -27.13 -15.88
C TYR A 672 3.84 -26.60 -15.14
N LEU A 673 2.69 -26.46 -15.82
CA LEU A 673 1.42 -26.03 -15.20
C LEU A 673 0.95 -26.93 -14.04
N PRO A 674 1.05 -28.28 -14.11
CA PRO A 674 0.69 -29.15 -12.99
C PRO A 674 1.48 -28.85 -11.71
N ARG A 675 2.75 -28.42 -11.85
CA ARG A 675 3.60 -28.08 -10.70
C ARG A 675 3.21 -26.73 -10.08
N MET A 676 2.74 -25.77 -10.89
CA MET A 676 2.35 -24.42 -10.40
C MET A 676 0.92 -24.38 -9.85
N TYR A 677 -0.06 -24.75 -10.67
CA TYR A 677 -1.49 -24.62 -10.35
C TYR A 677 -2.08 -25.89 -9.73
N GLY A 678 -1.43 -27.04 -9.91
CA GLY A 678 -1.99 -28.34 -9.59
C GLY A 678 -2.87 -28.89 -10.72
N VAL A 679 -3.00 -30.22 -10.78
CA VAL A 679 -3.63 -30.96 -11.89
C VAL A 679 -5.09 -30.55 -12.18
N ALA A 680 -5.79 -29.94 -11.21
CA ALA A 680 -7.20 -29.58 -11.34
C ALA A 680 -7.48 -28.11 -11.73
N ASN A 681 -6.48 -27.23 -11.70
CA ASN A 681 -6.67 -25.77 -11.74
C ASN A 681 -6.07 -25.11 -13.00
N TYR A 682 -5.94 -25.86 -14.09
CA TYR A 682 -5.59 -25.29 -15.40
C TYR A 682 -6.38 -25.96 -16.53
N VAL A 683 -6.44 -25.28 -17.68
CA VAL A 683 -6.96 -25.83 -18.93
C VAL A 683 -6.11 -25.36 -20.10
N VAL A 684 -5.76 -26.29 -20.99
CA VAL A 684 -5.14 -26.00 -22.28
C VAL A 684 -6.26 -25.93 -23.32
N ILE A 685 -6.24 -24.88 -24.14
CA ILE A 685 -7.26 -24.60 -25.15
C ILE A 685 -6.58 -24.47 -26.51
N ASP A 686 -7.04 -25.25 -27.47
CA ASP A 686 -6.64 -25.26 -28.87
C ASP A 686 -7.51 -24.36 -29.76
N ASP A 687 -8.71 -23.98 -29.28
CA ASP A 687 -9.66 -23.12 -29.98
C ASP A 687 -10.36 -22.12 -29.03
N VAL A 688 -10.25 -20.83 -29.33
CA VAL A 688 -10.89 -19.71 -28.61
C VAL A 688 -12.41 -19.94 -28.43
N ALA A 689 -13.06 -20.61 -29.37
CA ALA A 689 -14.50 -20.88 -29.30
C ALA A 689 -14.88 -21.82 -28.14
N LEU A 690 -13.95 -22.60 -27.58
CA LEU A 690 -14.18 -23.50 -26.46
C LEU A 690 -14.07 -22.81 -25.09
N LEU A 691 -13.40 -21.67 -25.03
CA LEU A 691 -13.04 -20.97 -23.80
C LEU A 691 -14.26 -20.60 -22.93
N PRO A 692 -15.35 -20.04 -23.48
CA PRO A 692 -16.52 -19.71 -22.69
C PRO A 692 -17.22 -20.92 -22.06
N LYS A 693 -17.25 -22.07 -22.76
CA LYS A 693 -17.81 -23.32 -22.21
C LYS A 693 -16.98 -23.85 -21.04
N LYS A 694 -15.65 -23.73 -21.13
CA LYS A 694 -14.73 -24.13 -20.05
C LYS A 694 -14.89 -23.23 -18.83
N VAL A 695 -14.98 -21.92 -19.03
CA VAL A 695 -15.25 -20.96 -17.95
C VAL A 695 -16.59 -21.25 -17.27
N ALA A 696 -17.67 -21.48 -18.02
CA ALA A 696 -18.94 -21.93 -17.45
C ALA A 696 -18.81 -23.24 -16.63
N GLY A 697 -17.91 -24.15 -17.03
CA GLY A 697 -17.59 -25.36 -16.27
C GLY A 697 -16.82 -25.10 -14.98
N ILE A 698 -15.88 -24.14 -14.97
CA ILE A 698 -15.14 -23.72 -13.76
C ILE A 698 -16.12 -23.12 -12.76
N TYR A 699 -16.99 -22.25 -13.23
CA TYR A 699 -17.99 -21.58 -12.41
C TYR A 699 -18.91 -22.58 -11.71
N ARG A 700 -19.42 -23.58 -12.44
CA ARG A 700 -20.20 -24.69 -11.86
C ARG A 700 -19.49 -25.43 -10.73
N ARG A 701 -18.18 -25.65 -10.86
CA ARG A 701 -17.40 -26.36 -9.83
C ARG A 701 -17.21 -25.53 -8.57
N LEU A 702 -17.18 -24.20 -8.71
CA LEU A 702 -16.99 -23.25 -7.61
C LEU A 702 -18.30 -22.91 -6.91
N THR A 703 -19.43 -22.86 -7.61
CA THR A 703 -20.75 -22.60 -7.02
C THR A 703 -21.45 -23.86 -6.49
N ALA A 704 -21.02 -25.07 -6.87
CA ALA A 704 -21.59 -26.32 -6.36
C ALA A 704 -20.95 -26.82 -5.04
N ARG A 705 -19.95 -26.09 -4.52
CA ARG A 705 -19.33 -26.33 -3.21
C ARG A 705 -19.94 -25.38 -2.19
#